data_AF-A0A7C6CBW7-F1
#
_entry.id   AF-A0A7C6CBW7-F1
#
_cell.length_a   1.000
_cell.length_b   1.000
_cell.length_c   1.000
_cell.angle_alpha   90.00
_cell.angle_beta   90.00
_cell.angle_gamma   90.00
#
_symmetry.space_group_name_H-M   'P 1'
#
loop_
_entity.id
_entity.type
_entity.pdbx_description
1 polymer ?
#
loop_
_entity_poly.entity_id
_entity_poly.type
_entity_poly.pdbx_seq_one_letter_code
_entity_poly.pdbx_strand_id
1 'polypeptide(L)'
;MNKRNGFTLIELLSVIVVLVIILAIAIPTISNLVNNSRISAFRSNAKMVLRAVKYRKLKDENFDPLLVTKENMNEQLGLDSSNYNLVKIELKDDDYMLVLNGINEWNGLFACGTIRNIKVTEDLDECVTDDMGPTISLVGGKRVAAFLGEPYEDAGVSAFDVKGVDLSDKVQITGEVDENVEGVYTLTYTVKDNNNNEATVIREVQVVKRTSEYSHTGDYQTFKSTATGKYKIELWGASGGKGRKNGSLVNPGGAGAYTTGIIKLDKDEVLYIYVGGAGFDSPSNKIGGDGGFNGGAKGGNDKDDDEGSGGGGGATDVRLVDGPWNDVNSLRSRIMVAAGGAGSTYGSVGGAGGTLSSDPISYSAGATQTTGYAFGIGQPGTNHGYTPSSGAGGGYYGGYSKHNGTSAGSQSATGGSSFISGYTGCDAIDETGEHTGQSIHYSTKVFESSTTIDGKFSMPSIDGNSTMIGNFGAGFARITFVRLGDEPAIDIIGEKVISIKQGDVYKDQGATAFDAEDGDLTDKIIVTSNVNPHIIGEYNVVYSVIDSDSNVTTVSRKVFVNPTVTDSILGAIASDGFLDGNYDILINQETYNIELININGDTIYKQEDGSTVYLGDDVSDERILVVKYNGDLTIESGVLVTPTTRKKGMIIYVSGTLTNNGTISMTARGAIAEGQNVYLWNNSDDTYEYIPAIGGAGGLAVKGQVNGINGEGGLNRATGGGGSGASMRSATKGGNGAAGTSYSGGTGGGGASSAADSPVTGKDGSINGGPGGNAVGRRTSSTMYVSSGGSGNPGGRDARPTAGANKTVTANAPSSADDGTGGLLVIYSKNIYNNGVIESRGSSSHFPVGYNTGVAASGGSSGGGSVNIFYINNYENSGTITAAGGVSGPCAVKGGNGGDGSVTIGYISGKDFIPLD
;
A
#
# COMPACT_ATOMS: atom_id res chain seq x y z
N MET A 1 101.47 10.85 -30.14
CA MET A 1 100.47 11.90 -29.85
C MET A 1 99.96 12.43 -31.17
N ASN A 2 98.74 12.09 -31.59
CA ASN A 2 98.09 12.78 -32.71
C ASN A 2 96.77 13.37 -32.22
N LYS A 3 96.68 14.69 -32.41
CA LYS A 3 95.67 15.62 -31.92
C LYS A 3 94.27 15.16 -32.31
N ARG A 4 93.37 15.05 -31.32
CA ARG A 4 91.93 15.05 -31.57
C ARG A 4 91.60 16.42 -32.15
N ASN A 5 91.23 16.49 -33.42
CA ASN A 5 90.73 17.71 -34.04
C ASN A 5 89.42 18.08 -33.34
N GLY A 6 89.45 19.14 -32.53
CA GLY A 6 88.23 19.76 -32.02
C GLY A 6 87.48 20.45 -33.16
N PHE A 7 86.15 20.46 -33.06
CA PHE A 7 85.25 21.11 -34.00
C PHE A 7 85.68 22.55 -34.30
N THR A 8 85.61 22.94 -35.58
CA THR A 8 85.83 24.32 -35.99
C THR A 8 84.65 25.21 -35.58
N LEU A 9 84.88 26.52 -35.42
CA LEU A 9 83.84 27.49 -34.99
C LEU A 9 82.63 27.53 -35.94
N ILE A 10 82.85 27.27 -37.23
CA ILE A 10 81.82 27.16 -38.27
C ILE A 10 81.00 25.86 -38.13
N GLU A 11 81.65 24.74 -37.79
CA GLU A 11 80.94 23.49 -37.52
C GLU A 11 80.10 23.60 -36.24
N LEU A 12 80.63 24.27 -35.19
CA LEU A 12 79.89 24.52 -33.96
C LEU A 12 78.66 25.42 -34.19
N LEU A 13 78.79 26.48 -35.00
CA LEU A 13 77.68 27.36 -35.35
C LEU A 13 76.62 26.62 -36.18
N SER A 14 77.04 25.78 -37.13
CA SER A 14 76.14 24.98 -37.96
C SER A 14 75.34 23.97 -37.12
N VAL A 15 75.99 23.35 -36.12
CA VAL A 15 75.32 22.44 -35.17
C VAL A 15 74.32 23.18 -34.28
N ILE A 16 74.64 24.38 -33.80
CA ILE A 16 73.74 25.20 -32.99
C ILE A 16 72.51 25.64 -33.80
N VAL A 17 72.69 26.09 -35.05
CA VAL A 17 71.57 26.50 -35.91
C VAL A 17 70.63 25.33 -36.20
N VAL A 18 71.17 24.14 -36.48
CA VAL A 18 70.36 22.93 -36.68
C VAL A 18 69.62 22.55 -35.39
N LEU A 19 70.26 22.64 -34.22
CA LEU A 19 69.62 22.39 -32.93
C LEU A 19 68.47 23.37 -32.63
N VAL A 20 68.63 24.66 -32.94
CA VAL A 20 67.57 25.66 -32.75
C VAL A 20 66.38 25.39 -33.67
N ILE A 21 66.61 25.01 -34.92
CA ILE A 21 65.54 24.66 -35.86
C ILE A 21 64.83 23.37 -35.42
N ILE A 22 65.57 22.35 -34.99
CA ILE A 22 64.99 21.11 -34.45
C ILE A 22 64.16 21.41 -33.21
N LEU A 23 64.65 22.22 -32.27
CA LEU A 23 63.90 22.59 -31.06
C LEU A 23 62.66 23.43 -31.38
N ALA A 24 62.72 24.35 -32.36
CA ALA A 24 61.58 25.17 -32.77
C ALA A 24 60.44 24.35 -33.39
N ILE A 25 60.75 23.21 -34.04
CA ILE A 25 59.75 22.28 -34.57
C ILE A 25 59.33 21.27 -33.50
N ALA A 26 60.29 20.72 -32.74
CA ALA A 26 60.09 19.65 -31.78
C ALA A 26 59.32 20.11 -30.53
N ILE A 27 59.56 21.32 -30.01
CA ILE A 27 58.87 21.78 -28.79
C ILE A 27 57.36 21.92 -29.01
N PRO A 28 56.85 22.61 -30.07
CA PRO A 28 55.41 22.68 -30.32
C PRO A 28 54.81 21.31 -30.66
N THR A 29 55.51 20.46 -31.42
CA THR A 29 54.99 19.12 -31.74
C THR A 29 54.93 18.20 -30.52
N ILE A 30 55.96 18.19 -29.66
CA ILE A 30 55.97 17.42 -28.41
C ILE A 30 54.94 18.00 -27.42
N SER A 31 54.83 19.33 -27.29
CA SER A 31 53.84 19.95 -26.41
C SER A 31 52.40 19.66 -26.86
N ASN A 32 52.11 19.75 -28.16
CA ASN A 32 50.81 19.37 -28.71
C ASN A 32 50.53 17.87 -28.55
N LEU A 33 51.55 17.02 -28.73
CA LEU A 33 51.42 15.58 -28.51
C LEU A 33 51.12 15.26 -27.04
N VAL A 34 51.80 15.91 -26.10
CA VAL A 34 51.58 15.75 -24.66
C VAL A 34 50.19 16.24 -24.26
N ASN A 35 49.75 17.41 -24.74
CA ASN A 35 48.41 17.95 -24.46
C ASN A 35 47.30 17.07 -25.05
N ASN A 36 47.45 16.60 -26.30
CA ASN A 36 46.49 15.68 -26.90
C ASN A 36 46.44 14.33 -26.17
N SER A 37 47.59 13.85 -25.70
CA SER A 37 47.67 12.64 -24.87
C SER A 37 46.98 12.84 -23.52
N ARG A 38 47.16 14.01 -22.88
CA ARG A 38 46.53 14.40 -21.62
C ARG A 38 45.01 14.49 -21.75
N ILE A 39 44.51 15.16 -22.80
CA ILE A 39 43.06 15.25 -23.12
C ILE A 39 42.48 13.86 -23.40
N SER A 40 43.17 13.03 -24.18
CA SER A 40 42.72 11.67 -24.49
C SER A 40 42.68 10.79 -23.24
N ALA A 41 43.67 10.91 -22.36
CA ALA A 41 43.71 10.19 -21.09
C ALA A 41 42.57 10.63 -20.16
N PHE A 42 42.32 11.93 -20.03
CA PHE A 42 41.23 12.44 -19.20
C PHE A 42 39.85 12.03 -19.74
N ARG A 43 39.66 12.09 -21.07
CA ARG A 43 38.46 11.56 -21.74
C ARG A 43 38.24 10.08 -21.45
N SER A 44 39.32 9.29 -21.43
CA SER A 44 39.24 7.85 -21.12
C SER A 44 38.80 7.60 -19.68
N ASN A 45 39.28 8.40 -18.72
CA ASN A 45 38.85 8.32 -17.32
C ASN A 45 37.38 8.73 -17.16
N ALA A 46 36.95 9.80 -17.83
CA ALA A 46 35.53 10.18 -17.85
C ALA A 46 34.63 9.05 -18.38
N LYS A 47 35.05 8.34 -19.44
CA LYS A 47 34.34 7.14 -19.93
C LYS A 47 34.36 6.00 -18.92
N MET A 48 35.45 5.83 -18.18
CA MET A 48 35.56 4.81 -17.14
C MET A 48 34.57 5.06 -16.01
N VAL A 49 34.43 6.31 -15.56
CA VAL A 49 33.44 6.71 -14.54
C VAL A 49 32.03 6.39 -15.03
N LEU A 50 31.64 6.83 -16.24
CA LEU A 50 30.31 6.51 -16.80
C LEU A 50 30.07 5.00 -17.00
N ARG A 51 31.11 4.24 -17.35
CA ARG A 51 31.02 2.77 -17.44
C ARG A 51 30.81 2.14 -16.07
N ALA A 52 31.52 2.61 -15.05
CA ALA A 52 31.36 2.13 -13.68
C ALA A 52 29.95 2.45 -13.17
N VAL A 53 29.46 3.66 -13.43
CA VAL A 53 28.09 4.10 -13.11
C VAL A 53 27.05 3.20 -13.79
N LYS A 54 27.14 3.02 -15.11
CA LYS A 54 26.22 2.16 -15.86
C LYS A 54 26.32 0.69 -15.44
N TYR A 55 27.52 0.18 -15.23
CA TYR A 55 27.75 -1.19 -14.77
C TYR A 55 27.19 -1.41 -13.37
N ARG A 56 27.40 -0.45 -12.46
CA ARG A 56 26.85 -0.49 -11.10
C ARG A 56 25.33 -0.42 -11.15
N LYS A 57 24.74 0.46 -11.97
CA LYS A 57 23.30 0.53 -12.19
C LYS A 57 22.70 -0.76 -12.77
N LEU A 58 23.42 -1.42 -13.68
CA LEU A 58 23.02 -2.71 -14.25
C LEU A 58 23.14 -3.87 -13.24
N LYS A 59 24.09 -3.80 -12.30
CA LYS A 59 24.34 -4.84 -11.29
C LYS A 59 23.50 -4.66 -10.02
N ASP A 60 23.13 -3.42 -9.73
CA ASP A 60 22.42 -2.97 -8.54
C ASP A 60 21.43 -1.89 -8.99
N GLU A 61 20.18 -2.28 -9.24
CA GLU A 61 19.15 -1.34 -9.71
C GLU A 61 18.83 -0.23 -8.69
N ASN A 62 19.20 -0.44 -7.41
CA ASN A 62 19.02 0.51 -6.31
C ASN A 62 20.15 1.53 -6.22
N PHE A 63 21.27 1.30 -6.92
CA PHE A 63 22.29 2.32 -7.10
C PHE A 63 21.68 3.48 -7.88
N ASP A 64 21.68 4.68 -7.30
CA ASP A 64 21.32 5.90 -8.00
C ASP A 64 22.60 6.60 -8.49
N PRO A 65 22.85 6.59 -9.82
CA PRO A 65 23.93 7.33 -10.46
C PRO A 65 23.99 8.81 -10.05
N LEU A 66 22.86 9.42 -9.71
CA LEU A 66 22.75 10.84 -9.39
C LEU A 66 23.26 11.17 -7.98
N LEU A 67 23.31 10.17 -7.08
CA LEU A 67 23.81 10.32 -5.71
C LEU A 67 25.33 10.10 -5.59
N VAL A 68 26.02 9.80 -6.69
CA VAL A 68 27.47 9.73 -6.69
C VAL A 68 28.03 11.15 -6.59
N THR A 69 28.71 11.43 -5.49
CA THR A 69 29.44 12.68 -5.26
C THR A 69 30.94 12.41 -5.26
N LYS A 70 31.74 13.47 -5.14
CA LYS A 70 33.20 13.33 -4.97
C LYS A 70 33.57 12.50 -3.75
N GLU A 71 32.85 12.68 -2.64
CA GLU A 71 33.17 12.10 -1.32
C GLU A 71 32.90 10.60 -1.27
N ASN A 72 31.86 10.13 -1.95
CA ASN A 72 31.43 8.73 -1.91
C ASN A 72 31.83 7.91 -3.16
N MET A 73 32.47 8.51 -4.16
CA MET A 73 32.75 7.85 -5.45
C MET A 73 33.58 6.57 -5.32
N ASN A 74 34.58 6.54 -4.44
CA ASN A 74 35.40 5.33 -4.26
C ASN A 74 34.61 4.19 -3.62
N GLU A 75 33.73 4.51 -2.67
CA GLU A 75 32.86 3.53 -2.02
C GLU A 75 31.77 3.01 -2.95
N GLN A 76 31.16 3.92 -3.73
CA GLN A 76 30.05 3.62 -4.62
C GLN A 76 30.47 2.94 -5.94
N LEU A 77 31.63 3.32 -6.50
CA LEU A 77 32.09 2.89 -7.82
C LEU A 77 33.45 2.15 -7.82
N GLY A 78 34.19 2.15 -6.70
CA GLY A 78 35.54 1.56 -6.63
C GLY A 78 36.58 2.34 -7.44
N LEU A 79 36.37 3.64 -7.65
CA LEU A 79 37.25 4.51 -8.45
C LEU A 79 37.96 5.56 -7.59
N ASP A 80 39.26 5.72 -7.83
CA ASP A 80 40.05 6.79 -7.21
C ASP A 80 39.70 8.17 -7.83
N SER A 81 39.35 9.12 -6.96
CA SER A 81 38.97 10.50 -7.27
C SER A 81 40.14 11.49 -7.14
N SER A 82 41.34 11.03 -6.81
CA SER A 82 42.51 11.88 -6.50
C SER A 82 42.92 12.87 -7.61
N ASN A 83 42.56 12.60 -8.87
CA ASN A 83 42.94 13.41 -10.04
C ASN A 83 41.77 14.13 -10.71
N TYR A 84 40.53 14.00 -10.20
CA TYR A 84 39.34 14.68 -10.74
C TYR A 84 38.18 14.72 -9.75
N ASN A 85 37.45 15.83 -9.73
CA ASN A 85 36.22 15.98 -8.97
C ASN A 85 35.01 15.64 -9.86
N LEU A 86 34.13 14.77 -9.38
CA LEU A 86 32.81 14.58 -9.98
C LEU A 86 31.93 15.77 -9.62
N VAL A 87 31.49 16.51 -10.64
CA VAL A 87 30.63 17.70 -10.47
C VAL A 87 29.18 17.26 -10.43
N LYS A 88 28.73 16.48 -11.42
CA LYS A 88 27.36 15.96 -11.48
C LYS A 88 27.27 14.75 -12.41
N ILE A 89 26.32 13.86 -12.12
CA ILE A 89 25.76 12.91 -13.07
C ILE A 89 24.28 13.25 -13.24
N GLU A 90 23.79 13.23 -14.46
CA GLU A 90 22.38 13.45 -14.76
C GLU A 90 21.87 12.55 -15.86
N LEU A 91 20.57 12.31 -15.87
CA LEU A 91 19.90 11.57 -16.93
C LEU A 91 19.49 12.55 -18.04
N LYS A 92 19.93 12.32 -19.27
CA LYS A 92 19.59 13.12 -20.45
C LYS A 92 19.41 12.20 -21.66
N ASP A 93 18.26 12.28 -22.31
CA ASP A 93 17.93 11.48 -23.51
C ASP A 93 18.19 9.97 -23.32
N ASP A 94 17.71 9.39 -22.20
CA ASP A 94 17.89 7.98 -21.81
C ASP A 94 19.36 7.52 -21.63
N ASP A 95 20.30 8.46 -21.49
CA ASP A 95 21.70 8.18 -21.18
C ASP A 95 22.19 9.04 -20.00
N TYR A 96 23.22 8.56 -19.31
CA TYR A 96 23.87 9.32 -18.24
C TYR A 96 24.88 10.29 -18.85
N MET A 97 24.66 11.57 -18.58
CA MET A 97 25.60 12.65 -18.78
C MET A 97 26.43 12.84 -17.52
N LEU A 98 27.72 13.03 -17.72
CA LEU A 98 28.71 13.26 -16.68
C LEU A 98 29.23 14.69 -16.80
N VAL A 99 29.59 15.32 -15.69
CA VAL A 99 30.48 16.49 -15.65
C VAL A 99 31.61 16.23 -14.66
N LEU A 100 32.86 16.22 -15.14
CA LEU A 100 34.08 16.11 -14.33
C LEU A 100 34.90 17.39 -14.43
N ASN A 101 35.50 17.76 -13.30
CA ASN A 101 36.52 18.81 -13.21
C ASN A 101 37.87 18.15 -12.88
N GLY A 102 38.85 18.25 -13.77
CA GLY A 102 40.19 17.71 -13.56
C GLY A 102 40.97 18.46 -12.49
N ILE A 103 41.72 17.73 -11.66
CA ILE A 103 42.66 18.30 -10.67
C ILE A 103 44.06 17.68 -10.86
N ASN A 104 45.07 18.21 -10.17
CA ASN A 104 46.46 17.75 -10.26
C ASN A 104 46.95 17.63 -11.72
N GLU A 105 47.17 16.40 -12.18
CA GLU A 105 47.63 16.08 -13.53
C GLU A 105 46.66 16.54 -14.62
N TRP A 106 45.36 16.75 -14.34
CA TRP A 106 44.35 17.24 -15.30
C TRP A 106 43.76 18.60 -14.93
N ASN A 107 44.42 19.33 -14.02
CA ASN A 107 44.01 20.68 -13.65
C ASN A 107 43.80 21.57 -14.90
N GLY A 108 42.65 22.25 -14.93
CA GLY A 108 42.22 23.12 -16.03
C GLY A 108 41.42 22.44 -17.15
N LEU A 109 41.10 21.15 -17.05
CA LEU A 109 40.26 20.43 -18.01
C LEU A 109 38.92 20.02 -17.39
N PHE A 110 37.85 20.14 -18.18
CA PHE A 110 36.52 19.63 -17.87
C PHE A 110 36.14 18.53 -18.87
N ALA A 111 35.48 17.49 -18.40
CA ALA A 111 34.94 16.45 -19.26
C ALA A 111 33.43 16.35 -19.05
N CYS A 112 32.66 16.52 -20.12
CA CYS A 112 31.21 16.43 -20.08
C CYS A 112 30.64 15.73 -21.30
N GLY A 113 29.56 14.98 -21.12
CA GLY A 113 28.99 14.18 -22.19
C GLY A 113 28.48 12.82 -21.74
N THR A 114 27.84 12.12 -22.66
CA THR A 114 27.48 10.71 -22.50
C THR A 114 28.68 9.83 -22.86
N ILE A 115 28.60 8.53 -22.58
CA ILE A 115 29.67 7.59 -22.91
C ILE A 115 30.06 7.61 -24.41
N ARG A 116 29.09 7.96 -25.28
CA ARG A 116 29.25 8.01 -26.74
C ARG A 116 29.94 9.30 -27.18
N ASN A 117 29.73 10.42 -26.48
CA ASN A 117 30.19 11.73 -26.90
C ASN A 117 30.72 12.59 -25.74
N ILE A 118 31.81 12.13 -25.10
CA ILE A 118 32.49 12.93 -24.08
C ILE A 118 33.33 14.03 -24.73
N LYS A 119 32.88 15.27 -24.53
CA LYS A 119 33.63 16.48 -24.78
C LYS A 119 34.63 16.69 -23.65
N VAL A 120 35.86 17.07 -24.00
CA VAL A 120 36.86 17.53 -23.04
C VAL A 120 37.30 18.90 -23.48
N THR A 121 37.24 19.85 -22.57
CA THR A 121 37.39 21.28 -22.84
C THR A 121 38.13 21.96 -21.70
N GLU A 122 38.73 23.11 -21.98
CA GLU A 122 39.28 23.99 -20.95
C GLU A 122 38.24 25.03 -20.49
N ASP A 123 37.07 25.06 -21.14
CA ASP A 123 35.98 25.99 -20.89
C ASP A 123 34.75 25.28 -20.29
N LEU A 124 34.48 25.55 -19.02
CA LEU A 124 33.36 24.94 -18.28
C LEU A 124 31.99 25.29 -18.87
N ASP A 125 31.86 26.42 -19.57
CA ASP A 125 30.58 26.87 -20.13
C ASP A 125 30.07 25.95 -21.25
N GLU A 126 30.94 25.12 -21.81
CA GLU A 126 30.55 24.11 -22.79
C GLU A 126 29.93 22.84 -22.16
N CYS A 127 29.89 22.76 -20.82
CA CYS A 127 29.46 21.61 -20.03
C CYS A 127 28.21 21.84 -19.17
N VAL A 128 27.65 23.05 -19.16
CA VAL A 128 26.52 23.45 -18.31
C VAL A 128 25.39 24.00 -19.20
N THR A 129 24.14 23.60 -18.97
CA THR A 129 22.98 24.14 -19.72
C THR A 129 22.26 25.25 -18.95
N ASP A 130 21.60 26.13 -19.71
CA ASP A 130 20.95 27.37 -19.25
C ASP A 130 19.66 27.13 -18.43
N ASP A 131 19.20 25.88 -18.30
CA ASP A 131 17.94 25.48 -17.65
C ASP A 131 18.12 24.94 -16.22
N MET A 132 19.36 24.85 -15.73
CA MET A 132 19.66 24.30 -14.40
C MET A 132 19.65 25.39 -13.32
N GLY A 133 18.59 25.41 -12.52
CA GLY A 133 18.46 26.35 -11.40
C GLY A 133 19.41 26.10 -10.23
N PRO A 134 19.59 27.12 -9.37
CA PRO A 134 20.42 27.00 -8.17
C PRO A 134 19.75 26.13 -7.09
N THR A 135 20.54 25.69 -6.11
CA THR A 135 20.05 24.97 -4.93
C THR A 135 20.15 25.88 -3.71
N ILE A 136 19.08 25.96 -2.90
CA ILE A 136 19.09 26.67 -1.60
C ILE A 136 19.03 25.63 -0.49
N SER A 137 19.94 25.74 0.47
CA SER A 137 19.99 24.95 1.71
C SER A 137 19.80 25.88 2.90
N LEU A 138 18.81 25.59 3.75
CA LEU A 138 18.60 26.32 4.99
C LEU A 138 19.70 25.97 6.00
N VAL A 139 20.32 26.98 6.62
CA VAL A 139 21.21 26.75 7.78
C VAL A 139 20.32 26.69 9.01
N GLY A 140 20.29 25.55 9.70
CA GLY A 140 19.31 25.28 10.77
C GLY A 140 18.02 24.63 10.25
N GLY A 141 17.02 24.53 11.10
CA GLY A 141 15.76 23.84 10.79
C GLY A 141 14.89 24.54 9.74
N LYS A 142 14.06 23.75 9.05
CA LYS A 142 12.95 24.26 8.24
C LYS A 142 11.84 24.83 9.12
N ARG A 143 11.67 24.27 10.33
CA ARG A 143 10.82 24.79 11.39
C ARG A 143 11.71 25.17 12.56
N VAL A 144 11.53 26.35 13.12
CA VAL A 144 12.34 26.84 14.25
C VAL A 144 11.46 27.58 15.25
N ALA A 145 11.84 27.51 16.52
CA ALA A 145 11.17 28.26 17.58
C ALA A 145 11.82 29.63 17.77
N ALA A 146 10.98 30.66 17.91
CA ALA A 146 11.36 31.98 18.40
C ALA A 146 10.60 32.26 19.71
N PHE A 147 11.12 33.16 20.54
CA PHE A 147 10.56 33.40 21.87
C PHE A 147 9.89 34.78 21.95
N LEU A 148 8.67 34.80 22.47
CA LEU A 148 7.86 36.01 22.59
C LEU A 148 8.63 37.13 23.33
N GLY A 149 8.82 38.27 22.66
CA GLY A 149 9.51 39.45 23.16
C GLY A 149 11.04 39.39 23.11
N GLU A 150 11.63 38.30 22.61
CA GLU A 150 13.06 38.17 22.33
C GLU A 150 13.31 38.37 20.83
N PRO A 151 14.38 39.09 20.41
CA PRO A 151 14.66 39.28 18.98
C PRO A 151 14.96 37.96 18.28
N TYR A 152 14.37 37.74 17.11
CA TYR A 152 14.67 36.56 16.28
C TYR A 152 15.82 36.85 15.31
N GLU A 153 16.88 36.06 15.39
CA GLU A 153 17.98 36.09 14.42
C GLU A 153 17.88 34.87 13.49
N ASP A 154 17.75 35.12 12.19
CA ASP A 154 17.73 34.08 11.17
C ASP A 154 19.10 33.41 11.06
N ALA A 155 19.12 32.07 11.11
CA ALA A 155 20.36 31.29 11.03
C ALA A 155 21.02 31.33 9.64
N GLY A 156 20.34 31.91 8.63
CA GLY A 156 20.81 32.09 7.28
C GLY A 156 20.50 30.90 6.37
N VAL A 157 21.10 30.99 5.19
CA VAL A 157 20.98 30.03 4.09
C VAL A 157 22.30 29.95 3.34
N SER A 158 22.55 28.82 2.69
CA SER A 158 23.54 28.74 1.64
C SER A 158 22.85 28.47 0.31
N ALA A 159 23.34 29.08 -0.75
CA ALA A 159 22.83 28.84 -2.09
C ALA A 159 23.98 28.68 -3.07
N PHE A 160 23.91 27.67 -3.94
CA PHE A 160 24.92 27.43 -4.96
C PHE A 160 24.25 27.24 -6.31
N ASP A 161 24.81 27.82 -7.36
CA ASP A 161 24.43 27.44 -8.71
C ASP A 161 24.99 26.05 -9.08
N VAL A 162 24.59 25.54 -10.24
CA VAL A 162 25.06 24.24 -10.74
C VAL A 162 26.57 24.18 -11.02
N LYS A 163 27.23 25.34 -11.17
CA LYS A 163 28.68 25.48 -11.33
C LYS A 163 29.41 25.52 -9.98
N GLY A 164 28.67 25.43 -8.87
CA GLY A 164 29.22 25.54 -7.52
C GLY A 164 29.59 26.97 -7.13
N VAL A 165 29.12 27.98 -7.87
CA VAL A 165 29.28 29.39 -7.51
C VAL A 165 28.35 29.68 -6.34
N ASP A 166 28.91 30.26 -5.29
CA ASP A 166 28.17 30.70 -4.13
C ASP A 166 27.26 31.89 -4.49
N LEU A 167 25.95 31.70 -4.32
CA LEU A 167 24.90 32.69 -4.50
C LEU A 167 24.26 33.11 -3.17
N SER A 168 24.80 32.69 -2.03
CA SER A 168 24.18 32.90 -0.70
C SER A 168 23.87 34.37 -0.42
N ASP A 169 24.80 35.28 -0.79
CA ASP A 169 24.63 36.73 -0.63
C ASP A 169 23.56 37.34 -1.57
N LYS A 170 23.12 36.59 -2.59
CA LYS A 170 22.07 37.01 -3.54
C LYS A 170 20.69 36.49 -3.16
N VAL A 171 20.57 35.69 -2.11
CA VAL A 171 19.28 35.16 -1.67
C VAL A 171 18.43 36.30 -1.13
N GLN A 172 17.23 36.44 -1.70
CA GLN A 172 16.22 37.40 -1.25
C GLN A 172 15.32 36.72 -0.23
N ILE A 173 15.21 37.34 0.94
CA ILE A 173 14.32 36.88 2.01
C ILE A 173 13.08 37.77 2.01
N THR A 174 11.91 37.15 1.97
CA THR A 174 10.61 37.83 2.09
C THR A 174 9.81 37.22 3.24
N GLY A 175 8.97 38.04 3.88
CA GLY A 175 8.30 37.71 5.13
C GLY A 175 8.93 38.43 6.32
N GLU A 176 8.15 38.61 7.39
CA GLU A 176 8.59 39.22 8.64
C GLU A 176 8.07 38.37 9.80
N VAL A 177 8.84 38.29 10.87
CA VAL A 177 8.45 37.62 12.12
C VAL A 177 8.09 38.72 13.11
N ASP A 178 6.86 38.74 13.63
CA ASP A 178 6.49 39.61 14.74
C ASP A 178 6.70 38.84 16.05
N GLU A 179 7.83 39.11 16.72
CA GLU A 179 8.19 38.42 17.97
C GLU A 179 7.33 38.85 19.15
N ASN A 180 6.42 39.82 18.98
CA ASN A 180 5.52 40.26 20.05
C ASN A 180 4.15 39.58 19.99
N VAL A 181 3.93 38.71 19.00
CA VAL A 181 2.67 38.00 18.81
C VAL A 181 2.95 36.51 18.59
N GLU A 182 2.42 35.65 19.47
CA GLU A 182 2.50 34.20 19.31
C GLU A 182 1.82 33.76 18.01
N GLY A 183 2.49 32.91 17.23
CA GLY A 183 2.00 32.52 15.91
C GLY A 183 3.05 31.82 15.05
N VAL A 184 2.63 31.39 13.87
CA VAL A 184 3.51 30.84 12.83
C VAL A 184 3.75 31.92 11.79
N TYR A 185 5.01 32.21 11.51
CA TYR A 185 5.46 33.14 10.50
C TYR A 185 6.23 32.40 9.42
N THR A 186 6.09 32.82 8.16
CA THR A 186 6.76 32.18 7.02
C THR A 186 7.79 33.14 6.43
N LEU A 187 9.04 32.68 6.37
CA LEU A 187 10.10 33.31 5.61
C LEU A 187 10.31 32.55 4.30
N THR A 188 10.33 33.25 3.19
CA THR A 188 10.54 32.69 1.85
C THR A 188 11.88 33.18 1.31
N TYR A 189 12.75 32.24 0.93
CA TYR A 189 14.09 32.48 0.41
C TYR A 189 14.08 32.18 -1.07
N THR A 190 14.38 33.18 -1.89
CA THR A 190 14.39 33.06 -3.35
C THR A 190 15.73 33.51 -3.90
N VAL A 191 16.32 32.74 -4.80
CA VAL A 191 17.55 33.13 -5.48
C VAL A 191 17.45 32.81 -6.97
N LYS A 192 18.02 33.70 -7.78
CA LYS A 192 18.20 33.50 -9.21
C LYS A 192 19.67 33.37 -9.52
N ASP A 193 19.99 32.45 -10.40
CA ASP A 193 21.32 32.41 -11.02
C ASP A 193 21.46 33.51 -12.09
N ASN A 194 22.63 33.57 -12.73
CA ASN A 194 22.90 34.55 -13.79
C ASN A 194 22.10 34.30 -15.09
N ASN A 195 21.44 33.15 -15.16
CA ASN A 195 20.68 32.63 -16.28
C ASN A 195 19.15 32.80 -16.07
N ASN A 196 18.75 33.44 -14.96
CA ASN A 196 17.38 33.68 -14.50
C ASN A 196 16.61 32.43 -14.08
N ASN A 197 17.28 31.29 -13.87
CA ASN A 197 16.65 30.16 -13.23
C ASN A 197 16.46 30.46 -11.74
N GLU A 198 15.27 30.16 -11.21
CA GLU A 198 14.86 30.54 -9.86
C GLU A 198 14.70 29.30 -8.99
N ALA A 199 15.19 29.38 -7.75
CA ALA A 199 14.88 28.41 -6.70
C ALA A 199 14.25 29.12 -5.50
N THR A 200 13.32 28.44 -4.84
CA THR A 200 12.62 28.94 -3.66
C THR A 200 12.50 27.87 -2.58
N VAL A 201 12.77 28.24 -1.32
CA VAL A 201 12.56 27.42 -0.13
C VAL A 201 11.90 28.25 0.98
N ILE A 202 11.19 27.62 1.91
CA ILE A 202 10.48 28.29 3.01
C ILE A 202 10.99 27.82 4.39
N ARG A 203 11.02 28.73 5.36
CA ARG A 203 11.20 28.45 6.80
C ARG A 203 9.96 28.89 7.57
N GLU A 204 9.49 28.06 8.48
CA GLU A 204 8.43 28.40 9.44
C GLU A 204 9.06 28.77 10.79
N VAL A 205 8.78 29.98 11.25
CA VAL A 205 9.20 30.48 12.55
C VAL A 205 7.99 30.47 13.48
N GLN A 206 8.03 29.60 14.48
CA GLN A 206 6.98 29.46 15.48
C GLN A 206 7.34 30.31 16.70
N VAL A 207 6.68 31.45 16.86
CA VAL A 207 6.83 32.32 18.04
C VAL A 207 6.01 31.72 19.18
N VAL A 208 6.69 31.38 20.28
CA VAL A 208 6.09 30.79 21.49
C VAL A 208 6.51 31.53 22.74
N LYS A 209 5.66 31.50 23.77
CA LYS A 209 6.07 31.91 25.11
C LYS A 209 7.05 30.90 25.72
N ARG A 210 8.24 31.36 26.11
CA ARG A 210 9.29 30.52 26.72
C ARG A 210 8.81 29.82 28.00
N THR A 211 8.23 30.59 28.92
CA THR A 211 7.80 30.10 30.24
C THR A 211 6.47 30.72 30.64
N SER A 212 5.55 29.88 31.10
CA SER A 212 4.29 30.28 31.74
C SER A 212 4.30 29.86 33.21
N GLU A 213 3.96 30.79 34.09
CA GLU A 213 4.02 30.63 35.53
C GLU A 213 2.65 30.85 36.16
N TYR A 214 2.31 30.02 37.14
CA TYR A 214 1.00 29.98 37.77
C TYR A 214 1.15 30.00 39.29
N SER A 215 0.72 31.10 39.89
CA SER A 215 0.58 31.24 41.34
C SER A 215 -0.84 30.85 41.78
N HIS A 216 -1.03 30.59 43.06
CA HIS A 216 -2.35 30.29 43.62
C HIS A 216 -3.33 31.46 43.47
N THR A 217 -4.52 31.18 42.92
CA THR A 217 -5.60 32.17 42.69
C THR A 217 -6.91 31.82 43.41
N GLY A 218 -7.03 30.62 43.98
CA GLY A 218 -8.29 30.10 44.54
C GLY A 218 -9.19 29.39 43.51
N ASP A 219 -8.75 29.30 42.26
CA ASP A 219 -9.41 28.57 41.17
C ASP A 219 -8.35 27.97 40.21
N TYR A 220 -8.78 27.18 39.23
CA TYR A 220 -7.87 26.71 38.18
C TYR A 220 -7.50 27.81 37.19
N GLN A 221 -6.34 27.63 36.57
CA GLN A 221 -5.84 28.45 35.47
C GLN A 221 -5.68 27.57 34.24
N THR A 222 -5.52 28.18 33.07
CA THR A 222 -5.44 27.45 31.80
C THR A 222 -4.10 27.71 31.12
N PHE A 223 -3.47 26.64 30.66
CA PHE A 223 -2.40 26.68 29.68
C PHE A 223 -2.93 26.14 28.36
N LYS A 224 -2.64 26.84 27.26
CA LYS A 224 -2.92 26.36 25.91
C LYS A 224 -1.61 26.32 25.14
N SER A 225 -1.22 25.17 24.62
CA SER A 225 -0.01 25.02 23.81
C SER A 225 -0.17 25.77 22.49
N THR A 226 0.81 26.62 22.15
CA THR A 226 0.80 27.40 20.90
C THR A 226 1.46 26.66 19.74
N ALA A 227 2.19 25.58 20.04
CA ALA A 227 2.86 24.70 19.08
C ALA A 227 2.84 23.25 19.54
N THR A 228 2.86 22.31 18.58
CA THR A 228 3.17 20.91 18.88
C THR A 228 4.64 20.80 19.28
N GLY A 229 4.91 20.18 20.42
CA GLY A 229 6.28 20.00 20.90
C GLY A 229 6.37 19.53 22.33
N LYS A 230 7.59 19.62 22.88
CA LYS A 230 7.91 19.18 24.24
C LYS A 230 7.85 20.35 25.22
N TYR A 231 7.17 20.13 26.34
CA TYR A 231 7.00 21.10 27.42
C TYR A 231 7.43 20.48 28.74
N LYS A 232 8.29 21.19 29.48
CA LYS A 232 8.65 20.83 30.85
C LYS A 232 7.61 21.40 31.80
N ILE A 233 7.02 20.56 32.63
CA ILE A 233 6.11 20.96 33.70
C ILE A 233 6.84 20.79 35.04
N GLU A 234 6.69 21.77 35.92
CA GLU A 234 7.22 21.78 37.29
C GLU A 234 6.11 22.22 38.24
N LEU A 235 5.85 21.44 39.30
CA LEU A 235 4.82 21.72 40.29
C LEU A 235 5.41 21.70 41.70
N TRP A 236 4.97 22.65 42.52
CA TRP A 236 5.24 22.71 43.95
C TRP A 236 3.91 22.64 44.71
N GLY A 237 3.75 21.65 45.59
CA GLY A 237 2.59 21.54 46.47
C GLY A 237 2.63 22.61 47.57
N ALA A 238 1.50 22.90 48.19
CA ALA A 238 1.42 23.92 49.24
C ALA A 238 1.76 23.35 50.63
N SER A 239 2.24 24.20 51.54
CA SER A 239 2.45 23.80 52.94
C SER A 239 1.18 23.84 53.77
N GLY A 240 1.14 23.05 54.85
CA GLY A 240 0.12 23.20 55.88
C GLY A 240 0.36 24.39 56.81
N GLY A 241 -0.69 24.76 57.55
CA GLY A 241 -0.68 25.84 58.52
C GLY A 241 -0.15 25.42 59.89
N LYS A 242 0.15 26.41 60.72
CA LYS A 242 0.65 26.25 62.10
C LYS A 242 -0.48 26.01 63.11
N GLY A 243 -0.23 25.14 64.06
CA GLY A 243 -1.07 24.95 65.26
C GLY A 243 -0.77 26.00 66.34
N ARG A 244 -1.50 25.91 67.47
CA ARG A 244 -1.37 26.80 68.62
C ARG A 244 -1.20 26.05 69.92
N LYS A 245 -0.49 26.69 70.85
CA LYS A 245 -0.37 26.29 72.26
C LYS A 245 -0.57 27.49 73.15
N ASN A 246 -1.54 27.44 74.06
CA ASN A 246 -1.81 28.52 75.02
C ASN A 246 -1.88 29.91 74.35
N GLY A 247 -2.54 30.04 73.20
CA GLY A 247 -2.63 31.33 72.49
C GLY A 247 -1.59 31.60 71.40
N SER A 248 -0.45 30.92 71.41
CA SER A 248 0.68 31.24 70.51
C SER A 248 0.82 30.24 69.37
N LEU A 249 1.11 30.70 68.15
CA LEU A 249 1.42 29.83 67.01
C LEU A 249 2.72 29.06 67.26
N VAL A 250 2.68 27.74 67.01
CA VAL A 250 3.78 26.81 67.27
C VAL A 250 3.86 25.78 66.14
N ASN A 251 5.07 25.25 65.93
CA ASN A 251 5.44 24.23 64.94
C ASN A 251 5.04 24.57 63.48
N PRO A 252 5.95 24.50 62.51
CA PRO A 252 5.55 24.62 61.11
C PRO A 252 4.64 23.47 60.69
N GLY A 253 3.68 23.76 59.80
CA GLY A 253 3.04 22.72 58.99
C GLY A 253 4.07 22.02 58.10
N GLY A 254 3.69 20.89 57.53
CA GLY A 254 4.51 20.16 56.57
C GLY A 254 4.65 20.97 55.29
N ALA A 255 5.83 20.95 54.70
CA ALA A 255 6.07 21.56 53.39
C ALA A 255 5.48 20.71 52.27
N GLY A 256 5.15 21.36 51.15
CA GLY A 256 4.68 20.66 49.95
C GLY A 256 5.81 19.99 49.17
N ALA A 257 5.45 18.96 48.41
CA ALA A 257 6.35 18.21 47.54
C ALA A 257 6.64 18.96 46.24
N TYR A 258 7.58 18.43 45.45
CA TYR A 258 7.89 18.90 44.10
C TYR A 258 7.77 17.75 43.09
N THR A 259 7.22 18.05 41.91
CA THR A 259 7.21 17.14 40.76
C THR A 259 7.61 17.85 39.49
N THR A 260 8.26 17.13 38.59
CA THR A 260 8.60 17.64 37.25
C THR A 260 8.66 16.52 36.22
N GLY A 261 8.47 16.87 34.96
CA GLY A 261 8.69 16.01 33.81
C GLY A 261 8.49 16.76 32.51
N ILE A 262 8.89 16.15 31.39
CA ILE A 262 8.68 16.67 30.05
C ILE A 262 7.54 15.89 29.40
N ILE A 263 6.62 16.58 28.73
CA ILE A 263 5.46 15.99 28.05
C ILE A 263 5.36 16.55 26.64
N LYS A 264 4.91 15.72 25.70
CA LYS A 264 4.50 16.17 24.37
C LYS A 264 3.07 16.70 24.42
N LEU A 265 2.89 17.93 23.96
CA LEU A 265 1.57 18.54 23.77
C LEU A 265 1.39 18.84 22.29
N ASP A 266 0.19 18.58 21.79
CA ASP A 266 -0.19 18.97 20.43
C ASP A 266 -0.55 20.45 20.42
N LYS A 267 -0.46 21.10 19.26
CA LYS A 267 -0.91 22.49 19.10
C LYS A 267 -2.38 22.63 19.54
N ASP A 268 -2.68 23.71 20.24
CA ASP A 268 -3.99 24.06 20.78
C ASP A 268 -4.52 23.16 21.91
N GLU A 269 -3.72 22.21 22.39
CA GLU A 269 -4.05 21.39 23.56
C GLU A 269 -4.15 22.24 24.83
N VAL A 270 -5.16 21.96 25.65
CA VAL A 270 -5.51 22.73 26.84
C VAL A 270 -5.22 21.91 28.10
N LEU A 271 -4.44 22.49 29.00
CA LEU A 271 -4.18 21.95 30.34
C LEU A 271 -4.80 22.87 31.40
N TYR A 272 -5.40 22.26 32.42
CA TYR A 272 -5.97 22.98 33.55
C TYR A 272 -5.06 22.83 34.78
N ILE A 273 -4.62 23.96 35.31
CA ILE A 273 -3.58 24.07 36.34
C ILE A 273 -4.24 24.46 37.66
N TYR A 274 -4.27 23.54 38.61
CA TYR A 274 -4.83 23.76 39.94
C TYR A 274 -3.67 23.96 40.91
N VAL A 275 -3.48 25.19 41.36
CA VAL A 275 -2.36 25.54 42.24
C VAL A 275 -2.80 25.51 43.69
N GLY A 276 -2.15 24.64 44.49
CA GLY A 276 -2.54 24.38 45.87
C GLY A 276 -2.52 25.63 46.75
N GLY A 277 -3.55 25.82 47.57
CA GLY A 277 -3.56 26.88 48.59
C GLY A 277 -2.76 26.45 49.82
N ALA A 278 -2.09 27.39 50.48
CA ALA A 278 -1.49 27.13 51.79
C ALA A 278 -2.59 26.81 52.81
N GLY A 279 -2.33 25.84 53.70
CA GLY A 279 -3.20 25.60 54.85
C GLY A 279 -3.17 26.82 55.78
N PHE A 280 -4.34 27.23 56.29
CA PHE A 280 -4.39 28.35 57.21
C PHE A 280 -3.84 27.94 58.57
N ASP A 281 -3.09 28.86 59.19
CA ASP A 281 -2.78 28.80 60.60
C ASP A 281 -4.08 28.74 61.41
N SER A 282 -4.06 28.05 62.55
CA SER A 282 -5.20 28.05 63.46
C SER A 282 -5.59 29.49 63.82
N PRO A 283 -6.86 29.93 63.63
CA PRO A 283 -7.26 31.32 63.85
C PRO A 283 -7.53 31.68 65.32
N SER A 284 -7.79 30.71 66.19
CA SER A 284 -7.97 30.88 67.64
C SER A 284 -7.54 29.62 68.39
N ASN A 285 -7.56 29.63 69.72
CA ASN A 285 -7.26 28.44 70.50
C ASN A 285 -8.32 27.34 70.36
N LYS A 286 -9.52 27.67 69.85
CA LYS A 286 -10.65 26.74 69.71
C LYS A 286 -10.83 26.20 68.30
N ILE A 287 -10.43 26.98 67.30
CA ILE A 287 -10.80 26.75 65.90
C ILE A 287 -9.58 26.27 65.13
N GLY A 288 -9.73 25.13 64.45
CA GLY A 288 -8.72 24.63 63.53
C GLY A 288 -8.66 25.49 62.26
N GLY A 289 -7.45 25.65 61.73
CA GLY A 289 -7.21 26.39 60.50
C GLY A 289 -7.93 25.76 59.31
N ASP A 290 -8.44 26.59 58.40
CA ASP A 290 -9.05 26.11 57.18
C ASP A 290 -8.01 25.42 56.27
N GLY A 291 -8.47 24.42 55.53
CA GLY A 291 -7.64 23.72 54.56
C GLY A 291 -7.32 24.59 53.36
N GLY A 292 -6.15 24.37 52.77
CA GLY A 292 -5.73 24.97 51.52
C GLY A 292 -6.55 24.47 50.34
N PHE A 293 -6.80 25.36 49.37
CA PHE A 293 -7.46 25.03 48.11
C PHE A 293 -6.82 23.83 47.41
N ASN A 294 -7.64 23.01 46.75
CA ASN A 294 -7.24 21.78 46.06
C ASN A 294 -6.77 20.64 47.00
N GLY A 295 -7.65 20.27 47.94
CA GLY A 295 -7.51 19.03 48.71
C GLY A 295 -6.95 19.15 50.12
N GLY A 296 -6.52 20.34 50.55
CA GLY A 296 -6.10 20.58 51.94
C GLY A 296 -7.29 20.51 52.90
N ALA A 297 -7.13 19.83 54.03
CA ALA A 297 -8.22 19.62 54.98
C ALA A 297 -8.21 20.62 56.14
N LYS A 298 -9.37 20.88 56.74
CA LYS A 298 -9.49 21.73 57.93
C LYS A 298 -8.85 21.05 59.15
N GLY A 299 -8.16 21.82 59.98
CA GLY A 299 -7.71 21.39 61.30
C GLY A 299 -8.87 21.10 62.27
N GLY A 300 -8.65 20.20 63.22
CA GLY A 300 -9.61 19.91 64.29
C GLY A 300 -9.80 21.11 65.24
N ASN A 301 -11.03 21.26 65.72
CA ASN A 301 -11.38 22.21 66.75
C ASN A 301 -11.10 21.63 68.15
N ASP A 302 -10.64 22.51 69.04
CA ASP A 302 -10.44 22.25 70.45
C ASP A 302 -11.65 22.71 71.27
N LYS A 303 -12.06 21.89 72.25
CA LYS A 303 -13.21 22.18 73.12
C LYS A 303 -12.79 22.83 74.45
N ASP A 304 -11.58 22.58 74.93
CA ASP A 304 -11.12 23.02 76.26
C ASP A 304 -10.37 24.37 76.23
N ASP A 305 -10.00 24.85 75.04
CA ASP A 305 -9.76 26.26 74.68
C ASP A 305 -8.37 26.87 74.71
N ASP A 306 -7.37 26.01 74.66
CA ASP A 306 -5.96 26.33 74.72
C ASP A 306 -5.14 25.89 73.48
N GLU A 307 -5.60 24.93 72.67
CA GLU A 307 -4.78 24.30 71.61
C GLU A 307 -5.45 24.08 70.24
N GLY A 308 -5.52 25.11 69.39
CA GLY A 308 -5.99 24.99 68.00
C GLY A 308 -4.97 24.31 67.06
N SER A 309 -5.43 23.65 65.98
CA SER A 309 -4.55 22.98 65.00
C SER A 309 -4.55 23.64 63.61
N GLY A 310 -3.46 23.48 62.86
CA GLY A 310 -3.33 24.04 61.51
C GLY A 310 -4.13 23.25 60.46
N GLY A 311 -4.56 23.94 59.40
CA GLY A 311 -5.13 23.30 58.22
C GLY A 311 -4.06 22.67 57.33
N GLY A 312 -4.43 21.65 56.56
CA GLY A 312 -3.54 21.04 55.57
C GLY A 312 -3.42 21.88 54.30
N GLY A 313 -2.25 21.84 53.66
CA GLY A 313 -1.99 22.47 52.37
C GLY A 313 -2.58 21.67 51.21
N GLY A 314 -2.96 22.38 50.16
CA GLY A 314 -3.47 21.78 48.93
C GLY A 314 -2.39 21.21 48.02
N ALA A 315 -2.79 20.29 47.15
CA ALA A 315 -1.95 19.80 46.08
C ALA A 315 -1.88 20.81 44.92
N THR A 316 -0.78 20.79 44.18
CA THR A 316 -0.70 21.44 42.88
C THR A 316 -0.75 20.37 41.80
N ASP A 317 -1.67 20.47 40.83
CA ASP A 317 -1.84 19.44 39.81
C ASP A 317 -2.20 20.00 38.42
N VAL A 318 -1.99 19.15 37.42
CA VAL A 318 -2.33 19.39 36.02
C VAL A 318 -3.38 18.38 35.58
N ARG A 319 -4.46 18.88 34.96
CA ARG A 319 -5.64 18.13 34.55
C ARG A 319 -5.97 18.32 33.08
N LEU A 320 -6.68 17.34 32.52
CA LEU A 320 -7.20 17.38 31.14
C LEU A 320 -8.68 17.78 31.07
N VAL A 321 -9.40 17.73 32.20
CA VAL A 321 -10.82 18.09 32.31
C VAL A 321 -10.97 19.20 33.36
N ASP A 322 -11.69 20.25 33.01
CA ASP A 322 -11.99 21.37 33.89
C ASP A 322 -13.10 21.05 34.89
N GLY A 323 -13.26 21.92 35.87
CA GLY A 323 -14.32 21.83 36.86
C GLY A 323 -13.91 22.45 38.20
N PRO A 324 -14.83 22.47 39.18
CA PRO A 324 -14.46 22.74 40.56
C PRO A 324 -13.30 21.83 41.00
N TRP A 325 -12.43 22.32 41.89
CA TRP A 325 -11.23 21.57 42.32
C TRP A 325 -11.52 20.16 42.84
N ASN A 326 -12.71 19.95 43.41
CA ASN A 326 -13.20 18.68 43.97
C ASN A 326 -14.16 17.91 43.05
N ASP A 327 -14.33 18.33 41.80
CA ASP A 327 -15.09 17.56 40.82
C ASP A 327 -14.40 16.22 40.54
N VAL A 328 -15.17 15.14 40.59
CA VAL A 328 -14.63 13.78 40.48
C VAL A 328 -14.06 13.52 39.08
N ASN A 329 -14.71 13.99 38.02
CA ASN A 329 -14.23 13.77 36.65
C ASN A 329 -12.95 14.57 36.40
N SER A 330 -12.92 15.83 36.83
CA SER A 330 -11.71 16.65 36.80
C SER A 330 -10.58 15.98 37.58
N LEU A 331 -10.79 15.60 38.84
CA LEU A 331 -9.80 14.93 39.68
C LEU A 331 -9.25 13.65 39.04
N ARG A 332 -10.08 12.88 38.32
CA ARG A 332 -9.63 11.67 37.64
C ARG A 332 -8.69 11.95 36.48
N SER A 333 -8.84 13.11 35.83
CA SER A 333 -8.02 13.53 34.69
C SER A 333 -6.64 14.09 35.05
N ARG A 334 -6.19 13.92 36.30
CA ARG A 334 -4.90 14.43 36.79
C ARG A 334 -3.74 13.62 36.21
N ILE A 335 -2.87 14.30 35.46
CA ILE A 335 -1.71 13.68 34.81
C ILE A 335 -0.39 13.95 35.56
N MET A 336 -0.35 14.95 36.44
CA MET A 336 0.77 15.25 37.33
C MET A 336 0.26 15.93 38.60
N VAL A 337 0.78 15.54 39.77
CA VAL A 337 0.38 16.05 41.10
C VAL A 337 1.61 16.21 41.98
N ALA A 338 1.80 17.39 42.56
CA ALA A 338 2.68 17.63 43.70
C ALA A 338 1.85 17.75 44.99
N ALA A 339 2.11 16.85 45.94
CA ALA A 339 1.35 16.77 47.19
C ALA A 339 1.51 17.99 48.10
N GLY A 340 0.43 18.36 48.78
CA GLY A 340 0.43 19.33 49.87
C GLY A 340 0.87 18.70 51.19
N GLY A 341 1.48 19.50 52.06
CA GLY A 341 1.83 19.11 53.42
C GLY A 341 0.67 19.26 54.41
N ALA A 342 0.69 18.54 55.51
CA ALA A 342 -0.33 18.63 56.57
C ALA A 342 -0.14 19.85 57.46
N GLY A 343 -1.21 20.28 58.14
CA GLY A 343 -1.10 21.26 59.22
C GLY A 343 -0.33 20.71 60.41
N SER A 344 0.10 21.58 61.31
CA SER A 344 0.76 21.17 62.56
C SER A 344 -0.17 21.28 63.77
N THR A 345 0.30 20.75 64.89
CA THR A 345 -0.34 20.88 66.20
C THR A 345 0.69 21.38 67.22
N TYR A 346 0.34 21.59 68.48
CA TYR A 346 1.34 21.94 69.49
C TYR A 346 2.36 20.82 69.77
N GLY A 347 1.99 19.57 69.50
CA GLY A 347 2.78 18.39 69.84
C GLY A 347 3.81 17.99 68.77
N SER A 348 3.57 18.34 67.50
CA SER A 348 4.48 17.99 66.40
C SER A 348 4.33 18.90 65.18
N VAL A 349 5.35 18.90 64.31
CA VAL A 349 5.28 19.48 62.96
C VAL A 349 4.29 18.71 62.08
N GLY A 350 3.78 19.36 61.03
CA GLY A 350 2.95 18.67 60.03
C GLY A 350 3.77 17.70 59.17
N GLY A 351 3.15 16.60 58.72
CA GLY A 351 3.78 15.70 57.75
C GLY A 351 3.97 16.38 56.39
N ALA A 352 5.14 16.23 55.78
CA ALA A 352 5.43 16.77 54.46
C ALA A 352 4.62 16.07 53.36
N GLY A 353 4.41 16.76 52.24
CA GLY A 353 3.91 16.15 51.01
C GLY A 353 4.89 15.08 50.52
N GLY A 354 4.37 13.90 50.22
CA GLY A 354 5.17 12.74 49.81
C GLY A 354 5.38 12.63 48.31
N THR A 355 6.27 11.72 47.93
CA THR A 355 6.42 11.26 46.54
C THR A 355 5.37 10.19 46.24
N LEU A 356 5.74 8.92 46.00
CA LEU A 356 4.78 7.83 45.83
C LEU A 356 3.95 7.58 47.10
N SER A 357 4.53 7.92 48.25
CA SER A 357 3.86 7.92 49.54
C SER A 357 4.37 9.06 50.41
N SER A 358 3.56 9.51 51.37
CA SER A 358 4.03 10.38 52.45
C SER A 358 4.55 9.54 53.63
N ASP A 359 5.44 10.10 54.44
CA ASP A 359 5.85 9.45 55.68
C ASP A 359 4.65 9.34 56.65
N PRO A 360 4.52 8.23 57.40
CA PRO A 360 3.59 8.18 58.52
C PRO A 360 4.05 9.14 59.61
N ILE A 361 3.09 9.79 60.26
CA ILE A 361 3.35 10.62 61.44
C ILE A 361 2.40 10.15 62.54
N SER A 362 2.96 9.80 63.69
CA SER A 362 2.26 9.37 64.92
C SER A 362 0.78 8.97 64.75
N TYR A 363 0.49 7.67 64.68
CA TYR A 363 -0.86 7.07 64.53
C TYR A 363 -1.62 7.39 63.23
N SER A 364 -1.17 8.37 62.44
CA SER A 364 -1.65 8.63 61.09
C SER A 364 -0.74 7.92 60.07
N ALA A 365 -1.34 7.04 59.27
CA ALA A 365 -0.63 6.40 58.17
C ALA A 365 -0.26 7.44 57.09
N GLY A 366 0.77 7.15 56.31
CA GLY A 366 1.05 7.93 55.11
C GLY A 366 0.01 7.67 54.01
N ALA A 367 -0.26 8.67 53.17
CA ALA A 367 -0.94 8.43 51.90
C ALA A 367 -0.01 7.69 50.95
N THR A 368 -0.57 6.88 50.05
CA THR A 368 0.15 6.10 49.02
C THR A 368 -0.48 6.36 47.65
N GLN A 369 -0.12 5.56 46.65
CA GLN A 369 -0.74 5.63 45.32
C GLN A 369 -2.17 5.08 45.29
N THR A 370 -2.59 4.25 46.25
CA THR A 370 -3.90 3.57 46.24
C THR A 370 -4.69 3.75 47.52
N THR A 371 -4.08 4.31 48.56
CA THR A 371 -4.71 4.49 49.87
C THR A 371 -4.40 5.85 50.47
N GLY A 372 -5.41 6.46 51.07
CA GLY A 372 -5.40 7.74 51.75
C GLY A 372 -6.79 8.00 52.34
N TYR A 373 -7.09 9.23 52.76
CA TYR A 373 -8.45 9.53 53.20
C TYR A 373 -9.44 9.42 52.04
N ALA A 374 -9.14 10.11 50.96
CA ALA A 374 -9.86 10.04 49.69
C ALA A 374 -8.95 10.47 48.54
N PHE A 375 -9.36 10.12 47.33
CA PHE A 375 -8.70 10.56 46.11
C PHE A 375 -8.76 12.09 46.02
N GLY A 376 -7.61 12.76 45.97
CA GLY A 376 -7.54 14.22 45.92
C GLY A 376 -7.66 14.95 47.26
N ILE A 377 -8.23 14.34 48.29
CA ILE A 377 -8.76 15.07 49.46
C ILE A 377 -8.14 14.56 50.76
N GLY A 378 -7.53 15.46 51.54
CA GLY A 378 -6.99 15.17 52.86
C GLY A 378 -8.08 14.95 53.92
N GLN A 379 -7.76 14.15 54.93
CA GLN A 379 -8.65 13.94 56.09
C GLN A 379 -8.79 15.20 56.94
N PRO A 380 -10.03 15.64 57.25
CA PRO A 380 -10.26 16.66 58.28
C PRO A 380 -9.72 16.24 59.63
N GLY A 381 -9.16 17.19 60.37
CA GLY A 381 -8.71 16.96 61.74
C GLY A 381 -9.87 16.56 62.67
N THR A 382 -9.58 15.68 63.62
CA THR A 382 -10.55 15.26 64.63
C THR A 382 -10.68 16.30 65.72
N ASN A 383 -11.91 16.63 66.09
CA ASN A 383 -12.20 17.48 67.24
C ASN A 383 -12.03 16.68 68.53
N HIS A 384 -11.24 17.15 69.49
CA HIS A 384 -11.02 16.47 70.76
C HIS A 384 -11.02 17.47 71.93
N GLY A 385 -11.29 16.96 73.15
CA GLY A 385 -11.40 17.78 74.37
C GLY A 385 -10.10 18.49 74.72
N TYR A 386 -9.00 17.74 74.79
CA TYR A 386 -7.70 18.23 75.24
C TYR A 386 -6.67 18.44 74.12
N THR A 387 -6.79 17.77 72.97
CA THR A 387 -5.75 17.81 71.91
C THR A 387 -6.33 17.53 70.51
N PRO A 388 -6.66 18.51 69.65
CA PRO A 388 -7.12 18.22 68.29
C PRO A 388 -5.99 17.68 67.40
N SER A 389 -6.37 17.02 66.30
CA SER A 389 -5.43 16.70 65.21
C SER A 389 -5.47 17.78 64.13
N SER A 390 -4.39 17.92 63.37
CA SER A 390 -4.34 18.89 62.26
C SER A 390 -5.03 18.35 61.00
N GLY A 391 -5.26 19.24 60.03
CA GLY A 391 -5.77 18.84 58.72
C GLY A 391 -4.67 18.15 57.90
N ALA A 392 -5.02 17.05 57.22
CA ALA A 392 -4.11 16.39 56.29
C ALA A 392 -3.93 17.19 54.99
N GLY A 393 -2.78 16.98 54.33
CA GLY A 393 -2.48 17.59 53.05
C GLY A 393 -3.22 16.91 51.88
N GLY A 394 -3.50 17.68 50.83
CA GLY A 394 -4.01 17.17 49.56
C GLY A 394 -2.95 16.42 48.76
N GLY A 395 -3.35 15.59 47.79
CA GLY A 395 -2.43 14.83 46.95
C GLY A 395 -3.17 14.02 45.89
N TYR A 396 -2.48 13.10 45.21
CA TYR A 396 -3.11 12.07 44.39
C TYR A 396 -4.09 11.28 45.26
N TYR A 397 -3.60 10.80 46.40
CA TYR A 397 -4.41 10.54 47.59
C TYR A 397 -4.07 11.54 48.70
N GLY A 398 -5.10 12.06 49.36
CA GLY A 398 -4.91 12.95 50.50
C GLY A 398 -4.50 12.19 51.76
N GLY A 399 -3.74 12.88 52.62
CA GLY A 399 -3.19 12.33 53.85
C GLY A 399 -4.25 11.92 54.87
N TYR A 400 -3.82 11.19 55.89
CA TYR A 400 -4.64 10.79 57.03
C TYR A 400 -4.47 11.73 58.22
N SER A 401 -5.54 11.86 58.99
CA SER A 401 -5.58 12.57 60.27
C SER A 401 -6.32 11.70 61.28
N LYS A 402 -5.57 11.02 62.15
CA LYS A 402 -6.10 10.17 63.22
C LYS A 402 -5.63 10.65 64.58
N HIS A 403 -6.48 10.43 65.58
CA HIS A 403 -6.22 10.68 67.00
C HIS A 403 -6.38 9.37 67.78
N ASN A 404 -5.45 9.09 68.70
CA ASN A 404 -5.50 7.92 69.57
C ASN A 404 -6.33 8.28 70.82
N GLY A 405 -7.58 7.79 70.91
CA GLY A 405 -8.61 8.19 71.88
C GLY A 405 -8.36 7.97 73.38
N THR A 406 -7.10 8.02 73.84
CA THR A 406 -6.71 8.10 75.25
C THR A 406 -5.82 9.34 75.46
N SER A 407 -6.19 10.17 76.44
CA SER A 407 -5.70 11.52 76.70
C SER A 407 -4.16 11.70 76.65
N ALA A 408 -3.75 12.86 76.09
CA ALA A 408 -2.50 13.62 76.33
C ALA A 408 -1.46 13.79 75.19
N GLY A 409 -1.79 13.61 73.90
CA GLY A 409 -0.88 14.01 72.81
C GLY A 409 -1.58 14.59 71.60
N SER A 410 -1.34 15.86 71.26
CA SER A 410 -1.70 16.43 69.95
C SER A 410 -0.91 15.76 68.83
N GLN A 411 -1.58 15.45 67.73
CA GLN A 411 -0.99 14.69 66.63
C GLN A 411 -1.26 15.37 65.31
N SER A 412 -0.19 15.73 64.63
CA SER A 412 -0.28 16.22 63.27
C SER A 412 -0.72 15.11 62.30
N ALA A 413 -1.36 15.51 61.22
CA ALA A 413 -1.72 14.66 60.11
C ALA A 413 -0.54 14.44 59.16
N THR A 414 -0.72 13.53 58.19
CA THR A 414 0.24 13.28 57.11
C THR A 414 -0.06 14.12 55.86
N GLY A 415 0.97 14.39 55.06
CA GLY A 415 0.79 15.00 53.75
C GLY A 415 0.15 14.03 52.75
N GLY A 416 -0.18 14.51 51.56
CA GLY A 416 -0.66 13.64 50.48
C GLY A 416 0.46 12.89 49.76
N SER A 417 0.10 12.04 48.81
CA SER A 417 1.02 11.44 47.83
C SER A 417 1.04 12.25 46.53
N SER A 418 2.17 12.25 45.82
CA SER A 418 2.33 12.82 44.48
C SER A 418 2.07 11.77 43.40
N PHE A 419 1.89 12.21 42.16
CA PHE A 419 1.65 11.33 41.01
C PHE A 419 2.23 11.96 39.74
N ILE A 420 2.77 11.15 38.84
CA ILE A 420 3.19 11.57 37.50
C ILE A 420 2.86 10.42 36.54
N SER A 421 2.08 10.70 35.50
CA SER A 421 1.77 9.68 34.49
C SER A 421 3.06 9.18 33.82
N GLY A 422 3.25 7.86 33.83
CA GLY A 422 4.44 7.18 33.31
C GLY A 422 5.62 7.08 34.28
N TYR A 423 5.58 7.72 35.45
CA TYR A 423 6.66 7.61 36.43
C TYR A 423 6.62 6.27 37.17
N THR A 424 7.76 5.59 37.23
CA THR A 424 7.91 4.27 37.84
C THR A 424 7.38 4.24 39.28
N GLY A 425 6.47 3.31 39.57
CA GLY A 425 5.87 3.12 40.89
C GLY A 425 4.59 3.92 41.15
N CYS A 426 4.18 4.81 40.23
CA CYS A 426 2.82 5.37 40.26
C CYS A 426 1.79 4.32 39.85
N ASP A 427 0.55 4.46 40.37
CA ASP A 427 -0.59 3.60 40.02
C ASP A 427 -1.75 4.48 39.53
N ALA A 428 -1.88 4.56 38.21
CA ALA A 428 -2.91 5.32 37.54
C ALA A 428 -4.27 4.63 37.67
N ILE A 429 -5.31 5.45 37.73
CA ILE A 429 -6.69 5.00 37.64
C ILE A 429 -7.18 5.00 36.18
N ASP A 430 -8.19 4.19 35.90
CA ASP A 430 -8.97 4.27 34.67
C ASP A 430 -10.05 5.37 34.74
N GLU A 431 -10.83 5.54 33.66
CA GLU A 431 -11.92 6.53 33.57
C GLU A 431 -13.01 6.32 34.65
N THR A 432 -13.16 5.08 35.14
CA THR A 432 -14.12 4.72 36.18
C THR A 432 -13.61 4.97 37.59
N GLY A 433 -12.31 5.27 37.75
CA GLY A 433 -11.64 5.54 39.00
C GLY A 433 -10.99 4.32 39.65
N GLU A 434 -10.92 3.19 38.95
CA GLU A 434 -10.32 1.96 39.45
C GLU A 434 -8.82 1.91 39.14
N HIS A 435 -8.02 1.38 40.07
CA HIS A 435 -6.58 1.29 39.89
C HIS A 435 -6.18 0.22 38.87
N THR A 436 -5.27 0.60 37.97
CA THR A 436 -4.85 -0.26 36.85
C THR A 436 -3.59 -1.06 37.17
N GLY A 437 -2.85 -0.69 38.22
CA GLY A 437 -1.53 -1.24 38.51
C GLY A 437 -0.46 -0.80 37.50
N GLN A 438 -0.76 0.17 36.63
CA GLN A 438 0.15 0.76 35.65
C GLN A 438 0.35 2.25 35.96
N SER A 439 1.53 2.80 35.64
CA SER A 439 1.80 4.22 35.89
C SER A 439 1.20 5.17 34.86
N ILE A 440 0.70 4.65 33.73
CA ILE A 440 0.23 5.45 32.60
C ILE A 440 -1.25 5.79 32.78
N HIS A 441 -1.55 7.08 32.80
CA HIS A 441 -2.90 7.62 32.85
C HIS A 441 -3.75 7.18 31.63
N TYR A 442 -5.06 7.02 31.80
CA TYR A 442 -5.97 6.51 30.75
C TYR A 442 -5.96 7.35 29.46
N SER A 443 -5.57 8.62 29.54
CA SER A 443 -5.38 9.51 28.37
C SER A 443 -4.12 9.19 27.55
N THR A 444 -3.36 8.17 27.92
CA THR A 444 -2.08 7.74 27.32
C THR A 444 -0.97 8.81 27.33
N LYS A 445 -1.17 9.94 28.01
CA LYS A 445 -0.16 10.99 28.16
C LYS A 445 0.93 10.51 29.11
N VAL A 446 2.20 10.63 28.71
CA VAL A 446 3.36 10.13 29.48
C VAL A 446 4.37 11.25 29.66
N PHE A 447 4.92 11.38 30.87
CA PHE A 447 6.04 12.27 31.15
C PHE A 447 7.37 11.53 31.09
N GLU A 448 8.32 12.08 30.33
CA GLU A 448 9.71 11.66 30.30
C GLU A 448 10.57 12.54 31.22
N SER A 449 11.80 12.09 31.51
CA SER A 449 12.77 12.83 32.36
C SER A 449 12.16 13.32 33.68
N SER A 450 11.27 12.51 34.26
CA SER A 450 10.43 12.93 35.38
C SER A 450 11.11 12.69 36.73
N THR A 451 10.81 13.56 37.70
CA THR A 451 11.37 13.52 39.05
C THR A 451 10.33 13.97 40.06
N THR A 452 10.33 13.36 41.24
CA THR A 452 9.53 13.78 42.39
C THR A 452 10.42 13.90 43.63
N ILE A 453 10.21 14.94 44.43
CA ILE A 453 10.98 15.24 45.64
C ILE A 453 10.00 15.47 46.78
N ASP A 454 10.17 14.70 47.87
CA ASP A 454 9.40 14.87 49.11
C ASP A 454 9.65 16.26 49.71
N GLY A 455 8.61 16.86 50.31
CA GLY A 455 8.69 18.16 50.96
C GLY A 455 9.74 18.29 52.08
N LYS A 456 10.38 17.20 52.52
CA LYS A 456 11.51 17.25 53.47
C LYS A 456 12.89 17.42 52.83
N PHE A 457 13.01 17.33 51.51
CA PHE A 457 14.29 17.37 50.81
C PHE A 457 14.49 18.67 50.01
N SER A 458 15.75 18.91 49.62
CA SER A 458 16.13 20.04 48.78
C SER A 458 15.52 19.91 47.37
N MET A 459 14.78 20.92 46.94
CA MET A 459 14.14 21.05 45.63
C MET A 459 14.46 22.42 45.02
N PRO A 460 14.24 22.64 43.72
CA PRO A 460 14.41 23.96 43.12
C PRO A 460 13.53 25.01 43.80
N SER A 461 14.06 26.23 44.00
CA SER A 461 13.26 27.37 44.44
C SER A 461 12.28 27.82 43.34
N ILE A 462 11.19 28.46 43.74
CA ILE A 462 10.17 28.97 42.80
C ILE A 462 10.78 29.92 41.76
N ASP A 463 11.78 30.72 42.11
CA ASP A 463 12.47 31.63 41.17
C ASP A 463 13.45 30.91 40.22
N GLY A 464 13.66 29.61 40.38
CA GLY A 464 14.57 28.79 39.56
C GLY A 464 16.07 29.05 39.77
N ASN A 465 16.45 29.97 40.66
CA ASN A 465 17.85 30.42 40.79
C ASN A 465 18.62 29.77 41.96
N SER A 466 17.94 28.99 42.80
CA SER A 466 18.53 28.34 43.98
C SER A 466 17.75 27.08 44.37
N THR A 467 17.97 26.57 45.59
CA THR A 467 17.21 25.45 46.15
C THR A 467 16.54 25.83 47.47
N MET A 468 15.45 25.13 47.80
CA MET A 468 14.72 25.24 49.07
C MET A 468 14.45 23.86 49.65
N ILE A 469 14.30 23.74 50.97
CA ILE A 469 13.88 22.48 51.62
C ILE A 469 12.37 22.49 51.75
N GLY A 470 11.68 21.80 50.84
CA GLY A 470 10.23 21.85 50.78
C GLY A 470 9.67 23.20 50.33
N ASN A 471 8.47 23.18 49.77
CA ASN A 471 7.76 24.44 49.51
C ASN A 471 6.93 24.87 50.74
N PHE A 472 7.28 26.03 51.31
CA PHE A 472 6.51 26.68 52.37
C PHE A 472 5.73 27.87 51.80
N GLY A 473 4.41 27.85 51.96
CA GLY A 473 3.49 28.80 51.37
C GLY A 473 2.51 28.13 50.40
N ALA A 474 1.94 28.92 49.51
CA ALA A 474 1.09 28.41 48.44
C ALA A 474 1.92 27.60 47.44
N GLY A 475 1.23 26.72 46.71
CA GLY A 475 1.83 26.00 45.60
C GLY A 475 2.22 26.93 44.45
N PHE A 476 2.90 26.35 43.47
CA PHE A 476 3.30 27.02 42.24
C PHE A 476 3.35 26.02 41.09
N ALA A 477 3.10 26.46 39.87
CA ALA A 477 3.34 25.66 38.68
C ALA A 477 4.08 26.47 37.62
N ARG A 478 4.98 25.81 36.89
CA ARG A 478 5.70 26.37 35.75
C ARG A 478 5.62 25.42 34.58
N ILE A 479 5.34 25.96 33.40
CA ILE A 479 5.38 25.24 32.12
C ILE A 479 6.37 25.96 31.22
N THR A 480 7.39 25.25 30.76
CA THR A 480 8.47 25.80 29.91
C THR A 480 8.50 25.06 28.59
N PHE A 481 8.48 25.79 27.49
CA PHE A 481 8.70 25.22 26.16
C PHE A 481 10.14 24.71 26.04
N VAL A 482 10.31 23.46 25.57
CA VAL A 482 11.63 22.83 25.43
C VAL A 482 12.08 22.86 23.98
N ARG A 483 11.29 22.29 23.07
CA ARG A 483 11.55 22.24 21.62
C ARG A 483 10.27 21.95 20.85
N LEU A 484 10.29 22.21 19.54
CA LEU A 484 9.27 21.71 18.61
C LEU A 484 9.35 20.18 18.55
N GLY A 485 8.25 19.54 18.14
CA GLY A 485 8.26 18.12 17.77
C GLY A 485 7.86 18.04 16.31
N ASP A 486 8.85 18.03 15.41
CA ASP A 486 8.61 17.90 13.98
C ASP A 486 8.14 16.48 13.66
N GLU A 487 7.41 16.33 12.56
CA GLU A 487 7.04 15.01 12.06
C GLU A 487 8.13 14.53 11.09
N PRO A 488 8.43 13.23 11.06
CA PRO A 488 9.44 12.71 10.15
C PRO A 488 8.98 12.88 8.69
N ALA A 489 9.88 13.27 7.80
CA ALA A 489 9.61 13.36 6.37
C ALA A 489 10.03 12.07 5.67
N ILE A 490 9.14 11.47 4.86
CA ILE A 490 9.46 10.31 4.00
C ILE A 490 9.56 10.79 2.55
N ASP A 491 10.67 10.45 1.89
CA ASP A 491 10.83 10.64 0.44
C ASP A 491 10.84 9.29 -0.29
N ILE A 492 10.00 9.15 -1.32
CA ILE A 492 9.89 7.90 -2.07
C ILE A 492 11.03 7.85 -3.09
N ILE A 493 11.83 6.79 -3.06
CA ILE A 493 12.93 6.62 -4.03
C ILE A 493 12.34 6.21 -5.37
N GLY A 494 12.41 7.08 -6.37
CA GLY A 494 11.90 6.83 -7.72
C GLY A 494 10.45 7.29 -7.93
N GLU A 495 9.74 6.70 -8.89
CA GLU A 495 8.42 7.20 -9.28
C GLU A 495 7.35 6.90 -8.20
N LYS A 496 6.47 7.88 -7.95
CA LYS A 496 5.30 7.71 -7.08
C LYS A 496 4.15 6.94 -7.75
N VAL A 497 4.17 6.84 -9.07
CA VAL A 497 3.20 6.10 -9.88
C VAL A 497 3.97 5.24 -10.87
N ILE A 498 3.86 3.92 -10.74
CA ILE A 498 4.53 2.95 -11.63
C ILE A 498 3.47 2.24 -12.47
N SER A 499 3.74 2.03 -13.76
CA SER A 499 2.90 1.23 -14.64
C SER A 499 3.69 0.05 -15.20
N ILE A 500 3.18 -1.15 -15.00
CA ILE A 500 3.75 -2.41 -15.52
C ILE A 500 2.69 -3.19 -16.31
N LYS A 501 3.14 -4.15 -17.13
CA LYS A 501 2.24 -5.10 -17.80
C LYS A 501 2.00 -6.32 -16.90
N GLN A 502 0.88 -7.00 -17.13
CA GLN A 502 0.58 -8.26 -16.45
C GLN A 502 1.70 -9.27 -16.69
N GLY A 503 2.27 -9.80 -15.61
CA GLY A 503 3.38 -10.75 -15.62
C GLY A 503 4.77 -10.12 -15.54
N ASP A 504 4.89 -8.79 -15.63
CA ASP A 504 6.17 -8.11 -15.39
C ASP A 504 6.62 -8.28 -13.93
N VAL A 505 7.93 -8.23 -13.69
CA VAL A 505 8.46 -8.26 -12.32
C VAL A 505 8.30 -6.87 -11.69
N TYR A 506 7.56 -6.78 -10.58
CA TYR A 506 7.53 -5.58 -9.74
C TYR A 506 8.52 -5.71 -8.58
N LYS A 507 9.44 -4.76 -8.48
CA LYS A 507 10.34 -4.61 -7.33
C LYS A 507 10.24 -3.19 -6.81
N ASP A 508 9.92 -3.07 -5.52
CA ASP A 508 9.81 -1.76 -4.88
C ASP A 508 11.19 -1.11 -4.71
N GLN A 509 11.29 0.18 -5.04
CA GLN A 509 12.53 0.96 -4.96
C GLN A 509 12.80 1.52 -3.55
N GLY A 510 11.85 1.38 -2.63
CA GLY A 510 11.96 1.87 -1.26
C GLY A 510 11.66 3.36 -1.09
N ALA A 511 12.05 3.87 0.07
CA ALA A 511 11.91 5.25 0.50
C ALA A 511 13.03 5.59 1.51
N THR A 512 13.33 6.87 1.70
CA THR A 512 14.17 7.38 2.79
C THR A 512 13.32 8.16 3.79
N ALA A 513 13.79 8.29 5.03
CA ALA A 513 13.10 9.08 6.04
C ALA A 513 14.10 9.90 6.86
N PHE A 514 13.75 11.16 7.12
CA PHE A 514 14.57 12.06 7.94
C PHE A 514 13.67 12.88 8.86
N ASP A 515 14.13 13.06 10.09
CA ASP A 515 13.50 13.89 11.09
C ASP A 515 14.51 14.91 11.64
N ALA A 516 14.06 16.12 11.95
CA ALA A 516 14.95 17.20 12.38
C ALA A 516 15.57 16.92 13.77
N GLU A 517 14.85 16.24 14.65
CA GLU A 517 15.29 15.92 16.00
C GLU A 517 16.00 14.56 16.10
N ASP A 518 15.60 13.59 15.28
CA ASP A 518 16.11 12.21 15.30
C ASP A 518 17.16 11.90 14.21
N GLY A 519 17.28 12.75 13.19
CA GLY A 519 18.17 12.53 12.06
C GLY A 519 17.62 11.50 11.06
N ASP A 520 18.49 10.65 10.52
CA ASP A 520 18.10 9.63 9.53
C ASP A 520 17.31 8.49 10.19
N LEU A 521 16.07 8.30 9.72
CA LEU A 521 15.12 7.28 10.17
C LEU A 521 14.86 6.22 9.11
N THR A 522 15.62 6.19 8.01
CA THR A 522 15.37 5.31 6.85
C THR A 522 15.27 3.84 7.23
N ASP A 523 16.13 3.36 8.13
CA ASP A 523 16.10 1.96 8.61
C ASP A 523 14.88 1.61 9.48
N LYS A 524 14.12 2.61 9.93
CA LYS A 524 12.90 2.43 10.72
C LYS A 524 11.62 2.46 9.87
N ILE A 525 11.73 2.62 8.54
CA ILE A 525 10.57 2.59 7.65
C ILE A 525 9.97 1.19 7.59
N ILE A 526 8.66 1.12 7.81
CA ILE A 526 7.85 -0.08 7.63
C ILE A 526 7.16 0.02 6.27
N VAL A 527 7.36 -1.01 5.43
CA VAL A 527 6.77 -1.09 4.07
C VAL A 527 5.66 -2.14 4.03
N THR A 528 4.46 -1.74 3.61
CA THR A 528 3.33 -2.65 3.35
C THR A 528 2.97 -2.60 1.88
N SER A 529 3.01 -3.74 1.17
CA SER A 529 2.71 -3.84 -0.26
C SER A 529 1.74 -4.98 -0.54
N ASN A 530 0.73 -4.73 -1.39
CA ASN A 530 -0.19 -5.74 -1.89
C ASN A 530 -0.09 -5.96 -3.40
N VAL A 531 0.97 -5.45 -4.04
CA VAL A 531 1.13 -5.47 -5.50
C VAL A 531 1.19 -6.92 -5.99
N ASN A 532 0.25 -7.29 -6.86
CA ASN A 532 0.29 -8.57 -7.57
C ASN A 532 0.44 -8.34 -9.08
N PRO A 533 1.64 -8.54 -9.65
CA PRO A 533 1.89 -8.29 -11.07
C PRO A 533 1.14 -9.21 -12.02
N HIS A 534 0.55 -10.30 -11.53
CA HIS A 534 -0.18 -11.26 -12.36
C HIS A 534 -1.67 -10.96 -12.44
N ILE A 535 -2.16 -9.94 -11.72
CA ILE A 535 -3.57 -9.55 -11.72
C ILE A 535 -3.65 -8.08 -12.12
N ILE A 536 -4.38 -7.78 -13.18
CA ILE A 536 -4.63 -6.41 -13.64
C ILE A 536 -5.34 -5.63 -12.55
N GLY A 537 -4.88 -4.41 -12.28
CA GLY A 537 -5.47 -3.57 -11.23
C GLY A 537 -4.57 -2.45 -10.75
N GLU A 538 -5.12 -1.66 -9.82
CA GLU A 538 -4.41 -0.62 -9.08
C GLU A 538 -4.03 -1.14 -7.70
N TYR A 539 -2.75 -0.98 -7.35
CA TYR A 539 -2.17 -1.44 -6.09
C TYR A 539 -1.45 -0.29 -5.38
N ASN A 540 -1.22 -0.44 -4.07
CA ASN A 540 -0.51 0.54 -3.27
C ASN A 540 0.65 -0.11 -2.51
N VAL A 541 1.77 0.62 -2.45
CA VAL A 541 2.86 0.39 -1.50
C VAL A 541 2.83 1.53 -0.50
N VAL A 542 2.67 1.21 0.78
CA VAL A 542 2.57 2.17 1.88
C VAL A 542 3.86 2.15 2.69
N TYR A 543 4.48 3.30 2.87
CA TYR A 543 5.64 3.52 3.72
C TYR A 543 5.19 4.25 4.98
N SER A 544 5.61 3.77 6.14
CA SER A 544 5.30 4.38 7.43
C SER A 544 6.55 4.46 8.29
N VAL A 545 6.78 5.57 8.97
CA VAL A 545 7.88 5.73 9.93
C VAL A 545 7.36 6.40 11.21
N ILE A 546 7.92 6.00 12.35
CA ILE A 546 7.65 6.61 13.66
C ILE A 546 8.96 7.15 14.24
N ASP A 547 8.93 8.38 14.75
CA ASP A 547 10.08 9.03 15.38
C ASP A 547 10.16 8.76 16.90
N SER A 548 11.12 9.37 17.61
CA SER A 548 11.25 9.22 19.07
C SER A 548 10.14 9.91 19.86
N ASP A 549 9.51 10.92 19.27
CA ASP A 549 8.40 11.69 19.85
C ASP A 549 7.03 11.09 19.49
N SER A 550 7.02 9.87 18.95
CA SER A 550 5.85 9.11 18.54
C SER A 550 4.98 9.78 17.46
N ASN A 551 5.54 10.69 16.67
CA ASN A 551 4.91 11.14 15.43
C ASN A 551 4.97 10.04 14.38
N VAL A 552 3.90 9.87 13.60
CA VAL A 552 3.82 8.86 12.55
C VAL A 552 3.55 9.55 11.21
N THR A 553 4.42 9.31 10.23
CA THR A 553 4.24 9.78 8.85
C THR A 553 4.00 8.60 7.93
N THR A 554 3.04 8.75 7.01
CA THR A 554 2.73 7.75 5.99
C THR A 554 2.70 8.36 4.59
N VAL A 555 3.33 7.72 3.62
CA VAL A 555 3.24 8.06 2.19
C VAL A 555 2.99 6.80 1.36
N SER A 556 2.48 6.95 0.14
CA SER A 556 2.16 5.80 -0.71
C SER A 556 2.61 5.97 -2.16
N ARG A 557 3.05 4.85 -2.75
CA ARG A 557 3.30 4.67 -4.18
C ARG A 557 2.14 3.88 -4.80
N LYS A 558 1.67 4.32 -5.96
CA LYS A 558 0.67 3.61 -6.77
C LYS A 558 1.32 2.74 -7.83
N VAL A 559 0.77 1.56 -8.06
CA VAL A 559 1.23 0.64 -9.11
C VAL A 559 0.05 0.17 -9.95
N PHE A 560 0.12 0.39 -11.26
CA PHE A 560 -0.88 -0.08 -12.23
C PHE A 560 -0.34 -1.31 -12.95
N VAL A 561 -1.09 -2.41 -12.89
CA VAL A 561 -0.83 -3.61 -13.70
C VAL A 561 -1.82 -3.60 -14.86
N ASN A 562 -1.33 -3.51 -16.09
CA ASN A 562 -2.13 -3.35 -17.31
C ASN A 562 -2.13 -4.62 -18.18
N PRO A 563 -3.17 -4.86 -19.01
CA PRO A 563 -3.19 -5.97 -19.95
C PRO A 563 -2.10 -5.85 -21.02
N THR A 564 -1.73 -6.98 -21.61
CA THR A 564 -0.78 -7.02 -22.72
C THR A 564 -1.48 -6.73 -24.06
N VAL A 565 -1.04 -5.70 -24.77
CA VAL A 565 -1.57 -5.33 -26.10
C VAL A 565 -0.82 -6.11 -27.18
N THR A 566 -1.55 -6.80 -28.07
CA THR A 566 -0.98 -7.58 -29.18
C THR A 566 -1.78 -7.40 -30.47
N ASP A 567 -1.16 -7.71 -31.61
CA ASP A 567 -1.79 -7.57 -32.92
C ASP A 567 -2.75 -8.72 -33.25
N SER A 568 -2.59 -9.91 -32.67
CA SER A 568 -3.47 -11.07 -32.87
C SER A 568 -3.24 -12.15 -31.80
N ILE A 569 -4.17 -13.11 -31.67
CA ILE A 569 -4.01 -14.23 -30.71
C ILE A 569 -2.80 -15.08 -31.12
N LEU A 570 -2.68 -15.47 -32.39
CA LEU A 570 -1.53 -16.28 -32.84
C LEU A 570 -0.21 -15.50 -32.77
N GLY A 571 -0.22 -14.18 -33.01
CA GLY A 571 0.94 -13.32 -32.84
C GLY A 571 1.39 -13.22 -31.38
N ALA A 572 0.45 -13.10 -30.44
CA ALA A 572 0.74 -13.13 -29.00
C ALA A 572 1.46 -14.43 -28.61
N ILE A 573 0.90 -15.57 -29.07
CA ILE A 573 1.40 -16.91 -28.74
C ILE A 573 2.76 -17.18 -29.39
N ALA A 574 3.00 -16.67 -30.60
CA ALA A 574 4.27 -16.83 -31.30
C ALA A 574 5.44 -16.14 -30.58
N SER A 575 5.18 -15.13 -29.75
CA SER A 575 6.23 -14.48 -28.95
C SER A 575 6.72 -15.40 -27.82
N ASP A 576 8.02 -15.36 -27.53
CA ASP A 576 8.64 -16.16 -26.46
C ASP A 576 8.51 -15.52 -25.07
N GLY A 577 7.70 -14.47 -24.94
CA GLY A 577 7.56 -13.67 -23.72
C GLY A 577 6.50 -14.17 -22.72
N PHE A 578 5.62 -15.09 -23.11
CA PHE A 578 4.56 -15.59 -22.24
C PHE A 578 4.94 -16.94 -21.61
N LEU A 579 4.94 -16.99 -20.28
CA LEU A 579 5.11 -18.21 -19.49
C LEU A 579 3.78 -18.98 -19.38
N ASP A 580 3.81 -20.14 -18.73
CA ASP A 580 2.59 -20.88 -18.42
C ASP A 580 1.72 -20.07 -17.46
N GLY A 581 0.43 -19.93 -17.76
CA GLY A 581 -0.48 -19.19 -16.90
C GLY A 581 -1.70 -18.61 -17.61
N ASN A 582 -2.44 -17.80 -16.86
CA ASN A 582 -3.66 -17.14 -17.31
C ASN A 582 -3.37 -15.68 -17.64
N TYR A 583 -3.78 -15.23 -18.82
CA TYR A 583 -3.52 -13.88 -19.31
C TYR A 583 -4.77 -13.23 -19.88
N ASP A 584 -4.86 -11.92 -19.71
CA ASP A 584 -5.78 -11.08 -20.45
C ASP A 584 -5.01 -10.33 -21.53
N ILE A 585 -5.29 -10.66 -22.79
CA ILE A 585 -4.67 -10.02 -23.95
C ILE A 585 -5.68 -9.10 -24.64
N LEU A 586 -5.23 -7.91 -25.02
CA LEU A 586 -6.05 -6.92 -25.71
C LEU A 586 -5.69 -6.92 -27.20
N ILE A 587 -6.66 -7.23 -28.06
CA ILE A 587 -6.51 -7.24 -29.52
C ILE A 587 -7.70 -6.52 -30.14
N ASN A 588 -7.44 -5.48 -30.93
CA ASN A 588 -8.47 -4.67 -31.59
C ASN A 588 -9.61 -4.26 -30.65
N GLN A 589 -9.25 -3.74 -29.46
CA GLN A 589 -10.16 -3.30 -28.39
C GLN A 589 -10.99 -4.42 -27.72
N GLU A 590 -10.78 -5.67 -28.09
CA GLU A 590 -11.40 -6.84 -27.44
C GLU A 590 -10.41 -7.52 -26.51
N THR A 591 -10.87 -7.84 -25.30
CA THR A 591 -10.08 -8.59 -24.31
C THR A 591 -10.34 -10.08 -24.46
N TYR A 592 -9.27 -10.87 -24.50
CA TYR A 592 -9.34 -12.33 -24.53
C TYR A 592 -8.68 -12.91 -23.30
N ASN A 593 -9.44 -13.70 -22.55
CA ASN A 593 -8.92 -14.47 -21.43
C ASN A 593 -8.36 -15.78 -21.98
N ILE A 594 -7.04 -15.97 -21.87
CA ILE A 594 -6.36 -17.17 -22.34
C ILE A 594 -5.76 -17.94 -21.16
N GLU A 595 -5.74 -19.25 -21.31
CA GLU A 595 -4.93 -20.17 -20.52
C GLU A 595 -3.81 -20.65 -21.44
N LEU A 596 -2.54 -20.35 -21.12
CA LEU A 596 -1.38 -20.72 -21.93
C LEU A 596 -0.59 -21.84 -21.26
N ILE A 597 -0.30 -22.89 -22.03
CA ILE A 597 0.58 -24.00 -21.66
C ILE A 597 1.71 -24.09 -22.70
N ASN A 598 2.96 -23.97 -22.26
CA ASN A 598 4.15 -24.15 -23.09
C ASN A 598 4.72 -25.55 -22.89
N ILE A 599 4.93 -26.28 -23.99
CA ILE A 599 5.57 -27.59 -24.02
C ILE A 599 6.84 -27.47 -24.84
N ASN A 600 7.98 -27.66 -24.20
CA ASN A 600 9.29 -27.46 -24.83
C ASN A 600 9.85 -28.75 -25.43
N GLY A 601 10.38 -28.67 -26.65
CA GLY A 601 10.95 -29.79 -27.38
C GLY A 601 9.92 -30.62 -28.15
N ASP A 602 10.43 -31.65 -28.85
CA ASP A 602 9.60 -32.54 -29.66
C ASP A 602 8.71 -33.42 -28.77
N THR A 603 7.42 -33.45 -29.06
CA THR A 603 6.40 -34.14 -28.28
C THR A 603 5.77 -35.26 -29.08
N ILE A 604 5.63 -36.44 -28.47
CA ILE A 604 4.95 -37.59 -29.07
C ILE A 604 3.90 -38.10 -28.08
N TYR A 605 2.63 -38.12 -28.50
CA TYR A 605 1.55 -38.76 -27.76
C TYR A 605 1.33 -40.17 -28.30
N LYS A 606 1.52 -41.16 -27.44
CA LYS A 606 1.45 -42.59 -27.77
C LYS A 606 0.24 -43.24 -27.14
N GLN A 607 -0.34 -44.22 -27.82
CA GLN A 607 -1.49 -44.95 -27.31
C GLN A 607 -1.15 -45.74 -26.02
N GLU A 608 0.09 -46.22 -25.92
CA GLU A 608 0.60 -46.98 -24.76
C GLU A 608 0.60 -46.16 -23.46
N ASP A 609 0.74 -44.83 -23.56
CA ASP A 609 0.76 -43.91 -22.43
C ASP A 609 -0.67 -43.45 -22.04
N GLY A 610 -1.67 -43.80 -22.85
CA GLY A 610 -3.06 -43.47 -22.65
C GLY A 610 -3.77 -43.18 -23.98
N SER A 611 -4.99 -43.67 -24.14
CA SER A 611 -5.79 -43.41 -25.35
C SER A 611 -6.38 -42.00 -25.40
N THR A 612 -6.27 -41.20 -24.33
CA THR A 612 -6.81 -39.85 -24.26
C THR A 612 -5.88 -38.91 -23.50
N VAL A 613 -5.55 -37.78 -24.12
CA VAL A 613 -4.77 -36.68 -23.58
C VAL A 613 -5.72 -35.52 -23.31
N TYR A 614 -5.88 -35.20 -22.03
CA TYR A 614 -6.64 -34.04 -21.57
C TYR A 614 -5.72 -32.83 -21.40
N LEU A 615 -6.10 -31.70 -22.00
CA LEU A 615 -5.33 -30.45 -21.98
C LEU A 615 -6.08 -29.35 -21.23
N GLY A 616 -5.34 -28.51 -20.50
CA GLY A 616 -5.90 -27.39 -19.74
C GLY A 616 -6.44 -27.75 -18.35
N ASP A 617 -6.72 -26.71 -17.56
CA ASP A 617 -7.31 -26.79 -16.23
C ASP A 617 -8.79 -27.24 -16.28
N ASP A 618 -9.39 -27.46 -15.11
CA ASP A 618 -10.77 -27.90 -14.94
C ASP A 618 -11.79 -26.74 -14.88
N VAL A 619 -11.36 -25.50 -15.16
CA VAL A 619 -12.23 -24.32 -15.24
C VAL A 619 -12.90 -24.27 -16.60
N SER A 620 -14.23 -24.36 -16.58
CA SER A 620 -15.05 -24.43 -17.79
C SER A 620 -15.46 -23.04 -18.28
N ASP A 621 -15.59 -22.88 -19.61
CA ASP A 621 -16.30 -21.77 -20.25
C ASP A 621 -15.69 -20.34 -20.05
N GLU A 622 -14.64 -20.17 -19.22
CA GLU A 622 -14.04 -18.86 -18.93
C GLU A 622 -12.96 -18.42 -19.93
N ARG A 623 -12.10 -19.35 -20.37
CA ARG A 623 -10.85 -19.06 -21.11
C ARG A 623 -10.76 -19.82 -22.42
N ILE A 624 -9.98 -19.27 -23.36
CA ILE A 624 -9.47 -20.00 -24.52
C ILE A 624 -8.24 -20.78 -24.06
N LEU A 625 -8.23 -22.09 -24.26
CA LEU A 625 -7.06 -22.92 -24.00
C LEU A 625 -6.07 -22.76 -25.16
N VAL A 626 -4.84 -22.41 -24.86
CA VAL A 626 -3.72 -22.34 -25.79
C VAL A 626 -2.64 -23.32 -25.35
N VAL A 627 -2.28 -24.24 -26.25
CA VAL A 627 -1.15 -25.16 -26.03
C VAL A 627 -0.10 -24.90 -27.09
N LYS A 628 1.03 -24.34 -26.65
CA LYS A 628 2.19 -23.96 -27.47
C LYS A 628 3.26 -25.04 -27.37
N TYR A 629 3.44 -25.82 -28.44
CA TYR A 629 4.52 -26.78 -28.60
C TYR A 629 5.73 -26.09 -29.26
N ASN A 630 6.80 -25.91 -28.50
CA ASN A 630 8.08 -25.37 -28.96
C ASN A 630 8.96 -26.50 -29.55
N GLY A 631 8.46 -27.17 -30.57
CA GLY A 631 9.08 -28.32 -31.25
C GLY A 631 8.10 -28.98 -32.23
N ASP A 632 8.39 -30.21 -32.63
CA ASP A 632 7.46 -31.04 -33.40
C ASP A 632 6.41 -31.70 -32.50
N LEU A 633 5.19 -31.91 -33.00
CA LEU A 633 4.12 -32.64 -32.33
C LEU A 633 3.69 -33.84 -33.17
N THR A 634 3.83 -35.05 -32.63
CA THR A 634 3.32 -36.29 -33.23
C THR A 634 2.23 -36.90 -32.36
N ILE A 635 1.05 -37.15 -32.96
CA ILE A 635 -0.06 -37.84 -32.32
C ILE A 635 -0.20 -39.20 -32.98
N GLU A 636 0.03 -40.28 -32.24
CA GLU A 636 -0.07 -41.64 -32.78
C GLU A 636 -1.52 -42.09 -32.98
N SER A 637 -1.70 -43.12 -33.81
CA SER A 637 -3.01 -43.74 -34.05
C SER A 637 -3.63 -44.26 -32.75
N GLY A 638 -4.92 -44.01 -32.56
CA GLY A 638 -5.66 -44.43 -31.37
C GLY A 638 -5.55 -43.49 -30.16
N VAL A 639 -4.86 -42.35 -30.29
CA VAL A 639 -4.81 -41.29 -29.28
C VAL A 639 -5.83 -40.20 -29.57
N LEU A 640 -6.63 -39.80 -28.56
CA LEU A 640 -7.53 -38.66 -28.59
C LEU A 640 -6.93 -37.48 -27.82
N VAL A 641 -6.81 -36.31 -28.43
CA VAL A 641 -6.40 -35.04 -27.80
C VAL A 641 -7.61 -34.12 -27.70
N THR A 642 -7.98 -33.70 -26.50
CA THR A 642 -9.18 -32.89 -26.22
C THR A 642 -8.97 -32.06 -24.94
N PRO A 643 -9.65 -30.93 -24.73
CA PRO A 643 -9.52 -30.23 -23.46
C PRO A 643 -10.14 -31.03 -22.31
N THR A 644 -9.60 -30.83 -21.10
CA THR A 644 -10.06 -31.44 -19.85
C THR A 644 -11.56 -31.19 -19.63
N THR A 645 -11.98 -29.95 -19.85
CA THR A 645 -13.37 -29.51 -19.82
C THR A 645 -13.72 -28.61 -21.01
N ARG A 646 -14.93 -28.06 -21.06
CA ARG A 646 -15.31 -27.07 -22.09
C ARG A 646 -14.50 -25.79 -21.92
N LYS A 647 -14.00 -25.25 -23.03
CA LYS A 647 -13.23 -24.01 -23.09
C LYS A 647 -13.84 -23.11 -24.16
N LYS A 648 -13.66 -21.79 -24.08
CA LYS A 648 -14.13 -20.87 -25.14
C LYS A 648 -13.58 -21.28 -26.51
N GLY A 649 -12.38 -21.85 -26.54
CA GLY A 649 -11.83 -22.57 -27.69
C GLY A 649 -10.58 -23.33 -27.29
N MET A 650 -10.07 -24.16 -28.19
CA MET A 650 -8.75 -24.77 -28.08
C MET A 650 -7.88 -24.33 -29.25
N ILE A 651 -6.71 -23.78 -28.94
CA ILE A 651 -5.68 -23.37 -29.89
C ILE A 651 -4.46 -24.26 -29.69
N ILE A 652 -4.08 -25.00 -30.72
CA ILE A 652 -2.84 -25.78 -30.76
C ILE A 652 -1.86 -25.01 -31.65
N TYR A 653 -0.78 -24.52 -31.05
CA TYR A 653 0.30 -23.86 -31.76
C TYR A 653 1.53 -24.77 -31.75
N VAL A 654 2.05 -25.13 -32.93
CA VAL A 654 3.25 -25.97 -33.07
C VAL A 654 4.31 -25.16 -33.81
N SER A 655 5.46 -24.92 -33.18
CA SER A 655 6.54 -24.14 -33.80
C SER A 655 7.29 -24.91 -34.91
N GLY A 656 7.16 -26.25 -34.92
CA GLY A 656 7.71 -27.17 -35.91
C GLY A 656 6.64 -27.83 -36.78
N THR A 657 6.66 -29.16 -36.83
CA THR A 657 5.79 -30.03 -37.64
C THR A 657 4.73 -30.71 -36.78
N LEU A 658 3.47 -30.66 -37.22
CA LEU A 658 2.37 -31.44 -36.68
C LEU A 658 2.15 -32.68 -37.53
N THR A 659 2.35 -33.87 -36.95
CA THR A 659 1.98 -35.16 -37.55
C THR A 659 0.83 -35.78 -36.78
N ASN A 660 -0.39 -35.71 -37.32
CA ASN A 660 -1.59 -36.26 -36.67
C ASN A 660 -2.00 -37.60 -37.30
N ASN A 661 -1.75 -38.72 -36.60
CA ASN A 661 -2.30 -40.03 -36.93
C ASN A 661 -3.47 -40.43 -36.01
N GLY A 662 -3.72 -39.65 -34.94
CA GLY A 662 -4.76 -39.89 -33.94
C GLY A 662 -6.02 -39.05 -34.17
N THR A 663 -6.60 -38.51 -33.10
CA THR A 663 -7.78 -37.63 -33.13
C THR A 663 -7.53 -36.36 -32.33
N ILE A 664 -7.76 -35.18 -32.92
CA ILE A 664 -7.84 -33.90 -32.21
C ILE A 664 -9.30 -33.47 -32.20
N SER A 665 -9.91 -33.26 -31.02
CA SER A 665 -11.36 -33.10 -30.91
C SER A 665 -11.80 -31.96 -29.99
N MET A 666 -12.69 -31.12 -30.51
CA MET A 666 -13.59 -30.20 -29.80
C MET A 666 -15.07 -30.63 -29.93
N THR A 667 -15.31 -31.91 -30.26
CA THR A 667 -16.66 -32.49 -30.34
C THR A 667 -17.37 -32.40 -29.01
N ALA A 668 -18.60 -31.87 -29.01
CA ALA A 668 -19.42 -31.69 -27.80
C ALA A 668 -18.76 -30.80 -26.71
N ARG A 669 -17.75 -29.98 -27.06
CA ARG A 669 -16.97 -29.14 -26.13
C ARG A 669 -17.16 -27.63 -26.30
N GLY A 670 -18.13 -27.18 -27.09
CA GLY A 670 -18.44 -25.74 -27.24
C GLY A 670 -18.89 -25.11 -25.92
N ALA A 671 -18.37 -23.92 -25.63
CA ALA A 671 -18.57 -23.24 -24.34
C ALA A 671 -19.97 -22.65 -24.15
N ILE A 672 -20.38 -22.51 -22.90
CA ILE A 672 -21.51 -21.64 -22.52
C ILE A 672 -21.00 -20.20 -22.43
N ALA A 673 -20.86 -19.52 -23.55
CA ALA A 673 -20.28 -18.17 -23.61
C ALA A 673 -20.95 -17.32 -24.70
N GLU A 674 -21.15 -16.03 -24.38
CA GLU A 674 -21.52 -15.03 -25.37
C GLU A 674 -20.43 -14.92 -26.43
N GLY A 675 -20.84 -14.86 -27.69
CA GLY A 675 -19.90 -14.73 -28.80
C GLY A 675 -19.35 -13.33 -28.88
N GLN A 676 -18.03 -13.22 -29.03
CA GLN A 676 -17.33 -12.04 -29.51
C GLN A 676 -16.57 -12.40 -30.79
N ASN A 677 -16.22 -11.40 -31.60
CA ASN A 677 -15.31 -11.67 -32.72
C ASN A 677 -14.01 -12.22 -32.14
N VAL A 678 -13.44 -13.27 -32.75
CA VAL A 678 -12.18 -13.87 -32.27
C VAL A 678 -11.10 -13.61 -33.31
N TYR A 679 -10.26 -12.61 -33.06
CA TYR A 679 -9.19 -12.16 -33.96
C TYR A 679 -7.99 -13.12 -33.92
N LEU A 680 -7.89 -13.99 -34.93
CA LEU A 680 -6.87 -15.02 -35.01
C LEU A 680 -5.54 -14.51 -35.57
N TRP A 681 -5.61 -13.68 -36.61
CA TRP A 681 -4.46 -13.20 -37.36
C TRP A 681 -4.71 -11.78 -37.89
N ASN A 682 -3.65 -10.97 -38.00
CA ASN A 682 -3.69 -9.64 -38.59
C ASN A 682 -2.83 -9.64 -39.86
N ASN A 683 -3.45 -9.28 -40.99
CA ASN A 683 -2.82 -9.24 -42.30
C ASN A 683 -1.94 -7.98 -42.46
N SER A 684 -1.17 -7.91 -43.55
CA SER A 684 -0.29 -6.76 -43.82
C SER A 684 -1.05 -5.46 -44.16
N ASP A 685 -2.35 -5.55 -44.46
CA ASP A 685 -3.26 -4.44 -44.77
C ASP A 685 -4.12 -4.01 -43.58
N ASP A 686 -3.77 -4.44 -42.35
CA ASP A 686 -4.50 -4.22 -41.10
C ASP A 686 -5.92 -4.84 -41.07
N THR A 687 -6.24 -5.73 -42.01
CA THR A 687 -7.45 -6.55 -41.92
C THR A 687 -7.22 -7.77 -41.05
N TYR A 688 -8.26 -8.18 -40.33
CA TYR A 688 -8.20 -9.32 -39.44
C TYR A 688 -8.83 -10.58 -40.05
N GLU A 689 -8.17 -11.71 -39.87
CA GLU A 689 -8.82 -13.01 -39.92
C GLU A 689 -9.47 -13.30 -38.57
N TYR A 690 -10.79 -13.43 -38.55
CA TYR A 690 -11.53 -13.67 -37.31
C TYR A 690 -12.67 -14.67 -37.46
N ILE A 691 -13.06 -15.28 -36.34
CA ILE A 691 -14.35 -15.97 -36.22
C ILE A 691 -15.40 -14.96 -35.79
N PRO A 692 -16.52 -14.82 -36.49
CA PRO A 692 -17.57 -13.87 -36.13
C PRO A 692 -18.26 -14.28 -34.82
N ALA A 693 -18.66 -13.27 -34.05
CA ALA A 693 -19.38 -13.44 -32.78
C ALA A 693 -20.62 -14.35 -32.90
N ILE A 694 -21.35 -14.26 -34.02
CA ILE A 694 -22.60 -14.98 -34.27
C ILE A 694 -22.36 -16.05 -35.35
N GLY A 695 -22.78 -17.28 -35.05
CA GLY A 695 -22.75 -18.42 -35.97
C GLY A 695 -24.00 -18.56 -36.82
N GLY A 696 -24.17 -19.74 -37.43
CA GLY A 696 -25.34 -20.09 -38.23
C GLY A 696 -26.63 -19.94 -37.43
N ALA A 697 -27.70 -19.47 -38.10
CA ALA A 697 -28.99 -19.28 -37.46
C ALA A 697 -29.61 -20.61 -37.01
N GLY A 698 -30.30 -20.57 -35.87
CA GLY A 698 -31.06 -21.72 -35.39
C GLY A 698 -32.27 -22.01 -36.28
N GLY A 699 -32.64 -23.28 -36.40
CA GLY A 699 -33.84 -23.69 -37.12
C GLY A 699 -35.09 -23.09 -36.48
N LEU A 700 -35.97 -22.53 -37.31
CA LEU A 700 -37.23 -21.95 -36.84
C LEU A 700 -38.25 -23.03 -36.48
N ALA A 701 -38.98 -22.81 -35.40
CA ALA A 701 -40.02 -23.70 -34.91
C ALA A 701 -41.19 -23.80 -35.87
N VAL A 702 -41.58 -25.03 -36.17
CA VAL A 702 -42.70 -25.34 -37.07
C VAL A 702 -43.94 -25.81 -36.29
N LYS A 703 -45.13 -25.50 -36.81
CA LYS A 703 -46.43 -25.90 -36.26
C LYS A 703 -47.07 -26.97 -37.13
N GLY A 704 -47.66 -28.00 -36.53
CA GLY A 704 -48.36 -29.08 -37.25
C GLY A 704 -47.70 -30.45 -37.09
N GLN A 705 -47.99 -31.40 -37.99
CA GLN A 705 -47.30 -32.70 -38.03
C GLN A 705 -46.15 -32.62 -39.04
N VAL A 706 -44.98 -32.16 -38.59
CA VAL A 706 -43.86 -31.79 -39.43
C VAL A 706 -42.53 -32.06 -38.71
N ASN A 707 -41.52 -32.46 -39.50
CA ASN A 707 -40.14 -32.55 -39.03
C ASN A 707 -39.63 -31.15 -38.66
N GLY A 708 -38.70 -31.08 -37.72
CA GLY A 708 -38.00 -29.85 -37.40
C GLY A 708 -37.15 -29.36 -38.59
N ILE A 709 -37.02 -28.05 -38.71
CA ILE A 709 -36.09 -27.38 -39.63
C ILE A 709 -34.68 -27.50 -39.06
N ASN A 710 -33.72 -27.86 -39.93
CA ASN A 710 -32.30 -27.90 -39.60
C ASN A 710 -31.77 -26.52 -39.21
N GLY A 711 -30.73 -26.46 -38.39
CA GLY A 711 -29.96 -25.24 -38.23
C GLY A 711 -29.23 -24.86 -39.52
N GLU A 712 -28.97 -23.58 -39.72
CA GLU A 712 -28.15 -23.11 -40.83
C GLU A 712 -26.67 -23.43 -40.57
N GLY A 713 -25.92 -23.67 -41.64
CA GLY A 713 -24.49 -23.88 -41.55
C GLY A 713 -23.74 -22.61 -41.16
N GLY A 714 -22.57 -22.77 -40.55
CA GLY A 714 -21.67 -21.66 -40.25
C GLY A 714 -21.01 -21.11 -41.51
N LEU A 715 -21.04 -19.79 -41.69
CA LEU A 715 -20.33 -19.08 -42.76
C LEU A 715 -19.09 -18.39 -42.19
N ASN A 716 -18.05 -18.15 -42.99
CA ASN A 716 -16.88 -17.34 -42.61
C ASN A 716 -16.27 -17.74 -41.25
N ARG A 717 -15.83 -18.99 -41.09
CA ARG A 717 -15.21 -19.54 -39.86
C ARG A 717 -16.15 -19.74 -38.66
N ALA A 718 -17.45 -19.48 -38.83
CA ALA A 718 -18.41 -19.58 -37.75
C ALA A 718 -18.91 -21.01 -37.47
N THR A 719 -19.47 -21.20 -36.28
CA THR A 719 -20.15 -22.44 -35.88
C THR A 719 -21.53 -22.56 -36.53
N GLY A 720 -22.09 -23.76 -36.55
CA GLY A 720 -23.43 -24.01 -37.10
C GLY A 720 -24.56 -23.72 -36.10
N GLY A 721 -25.77 -23.47 -36.59
CA GLY A 721 -26.97 -23.28 -35.77
C GLY A 721 -27.57 -24.58 -35.26
N GLY A 722 -28.36 -24.52 -34.19
CA GLY A 722 -29.09 -25.67 -33.67
C GLY A 722 -30.37 -25.97 -34.46
N GLY A 723 -30.75 -27.24 -34.55
CA GLY A 723 -32.01 -27.64 -35.18
C GLY A 723 -33.24 -27.31 -34.31
N SER A 724 -34.38 -27.04 -34.94
CA SER A 724 -35.65 -26.91 -34.21
C SER A 724 -36.20 -28.26 -33.75
N GLY A 725 -37.00 -28.26 -32.70
CA GLY A 725 -37.74 -29.43 -32.27
C GLY A 725 -38.84 -29.82 -33.27
N ALA A 726 -39.13 -31.12 -33.38
CA ALA A 726 -40.24 -31.58 -34.21
C ALA A 726 -41.60 -31.27 -33.57
N SER A 727 -42.61 -31.23 -34.43
CA SER A 727 -43.98 -30.96 -34.05
C SER A 727 -44.88 -32.10 -34.51
N MET A 728 -45.68 -32.67 -33.61
CA MET A 728 -46.60 -33.75 -33.95
C MET A 728 -48.08 -33.36 -33.74
N ARG A 729 -48.88 -33.46 -34.81
CA ARG A 729 -50.31 -33.08 -34.94
C ARG A 729 -50.56 -31.57 -35.13
N SER A 730 -51.73 -31.22 -35.66
CA SER A 730 -52.10 -29.86 -36.11
C SER A 730 -52.00 -28.75 -35.06
N ALA A 731 -52.15 -29.07 -33.77
CA ALA A 731 -52.16 -28.07 -32.69
C ALA A 731 -50.80 -27.85 -32.01
N THR A 732 -49.77 -28.64 -32.31
CA THR A 732 -48.47 -28.56 -31.65
C THR A 732 -47.49 -27.67 -32.41
N LYS A 733 -46.46 -27.17 -31.71
CA LYS A 733 -45.34 -26.42 -32.27
C LYS A 733 -44.05 -26.85 -31.60
N GLY A 734 -42.99 -27.12 -32.36
CA GLY A 734 -41.66 -27.39 -31.79
C GLY A 734 -41.06 -26.16 -31.08
N GLY A 735 -39.92 -26.33 -30.40
CA GLY A 735 -39.07 -25.22 -29.98
C GLY A 735 -38.11 -24.78 -31.09
N ASN A 736 -37.72 -23.52 -31.11
CA ASN A 736 -36.67 -23.00 -32.00
C ASN A 736 -35.31 -23.61 -31.60
N GLY A 737 -34.44 -23.82 -32.58
CA GLY A 737 -33.01 -23.95 -32.32
C GLY A 737 -32.41 -22.57 -32.03
N ALA A 738 -31.29 -22.53 -31.31
CA ALA A 738 -30.53 -21.30 -31.10
C ALA A 738 -29.46 -21.11 -32.21
N ALA A 739 -29.04 -19.87 -32.43
CA ALA A 739 -27.89 -19.58 -33.26
C ALA A 739 -26.58 -20.07 -32.59
N GLY A 740 -25.58 -20.40 -33.40
CA GLY A 740 -24.21 -20.60 -32.91
C GLY A 740 -23.55 -19.29 -32.46
N THR A 741 -22.40 -19.40 -31.81
CA THR A 741 -21.50 -18.29 -31.47
C THR A 741 -20.08 -18.57 -31.97
N SER A 742 -19.15 -17.65 -31.80
CA SER A 742 -17.73 -17.90 -32.09
C SER A 742 -17.11 -19.05 -31.29
N TYR A 743 -17.72 -19.46 -30.18
CA TYR A 743 -17.18 -20.45 -29.24
C TYR A 743 -17.94 -21.78 -29.22
N SER A 744 -19.17 -21.80 -29.75
CA SER A 744 -20.09 -22.92 -29.58
C SER A 744 -21.13 -22.98 -30.69
N GLY A 745 -21.44 -24.19 -31.17
CA GLY A 745 -22.58 -24.43 -32.03
C GLY A 745 -23.92 -24.17 -31.34
N GLY A 746 -24.95 -23.84 -32.12
CA GLY A 746 -26.27 -23.53 -31.59
C GLY A 746 -26.96 -24.72 -30.93
N THR A 747 -27.76 -24.47 -29.91
CA THR A 747 -28.47 -25.53 -29.16
C THR A 747 -29.76 -25.94 -29.86
N GLY A 748 -30.17 -27.20 -29.70
CA GLY A 748 -31.38 -27.74 -30.31
C GLY A 748 -32.66 -27.38 -29.54
N GLY A 749 -33.76 -27.17 -30.26
CA GLY A 749 -35.09 -26.94 -29.68
C GLY A 749 -35.78 -28.21 -29.18
N GLY A 750 -36.67 -28.08 -28.20
CA GLY A 750 -37.43 -29.20 -27.63
C GLY A 750 -38.56 -29.69 -28.53
N GLY A 751 -38.77 -31.00 -28.60
CA GLY A 751 -39.87 -31.59 -29.36
C GLY A 751 -41.24 -31.36 -28.69
N ALA A 752 -42.31 -31.41 -29.49
CA ALA A 752 -43.67 -31.23 -29.01
C ALA A 752 -44.64 -32.28 -29.60
N SER A 753 -45.38 -32.97 -28.72
CA SER A 753 -46.36 -33.98 -29.13
C SER A 753 -47.62 -33.95 -28.27
N SER A 754 -48.79 -33.91 -28.91
CA SER A 754 -50.11 -33.85 -28.26
C SER A 754 -51.22 -34.25 -29.25
N ALA A 755 -52.45 -34.34 -28.77
CA ALA A 755 -53.64 -34.54 -29.60
C ALA A 755 -53.94 -33.31 -30.47
N ALA A 756 -54.68 -33.52 -31.57
CA ALA A 756 -54.93 -32.53 -32.63
C ALA A 756 -55.70 -31.27 -32.18
N ASP A 757 -56.37 -31.33 -31.03
CA ASP A 757 -57.20 -30.26 -30.43
C ASP A 757 -56.54 -29.60 -29.20
N SER A 758 -55.33 -30.04 -28.82
CA SER A 758 -54.71 -29.72 -27.53
C SER A 758 -53.34 -29.08 -27.77
N PRO A 759 -53.23 -27.75 -27.89
CA PRO A 759 -52.00 -27.09 -28.28
C PRO A 759 -50.92 -27.19 -27.20
N VAL A 760 -49.70 -27.50 -27.63
CA VAL A 760 -48.48 -27.49 -26.80
C VAL A 760 -47.31 -26.96 -27.62
N THR A 761 -46.34 -26.35 -26.94
CA THR A 761 -45.15 -25.79 -27.59
C THR A 761 -43.89 -26.26 -26.88
N GLY A 762 -42.96 -26.85 -27.64
CA GLY A 762 -41.63 -27.21 -27.17
C GLY A 762 -40.87 -25.96 -26.72
N LYS A 763 -39.93 -26.11 -25.78
CA LYS A 763 -39.08 -24.97 -25.37
C LYS A 763 -37.97 -24.76 -26.38
N ASP A 764 -37.64 -23.50 -26.62
CA ASP A 764 -36.52 -23.11 -27.47
C ASP A 764 -35.20 -23.56 -26.85
N GLY A 765 -34.20 -23.83 -27.70
CA GLY A 765 -32.82 -23.99 -27.26
C GLY A 765 -32.30 -22.69 -26.66
N SER A 766 -31.46 -22.79 -25.63
CA SER A 766 -30.84 -21.61 -25.02
C SER A 766 -29.78 -21.02 -25.94
N ILE A 767 -29.67 -19.69 -25.98
CA ILE A 767 -28.59 -18.99 -26.68
C ILE A 767 -27.20 -19.35 -26.09
N ASN A 768 -26.13 -18.94 -26.79
CA ASN A 768 -24.76 -19.00 -26.28
C ASN A 768 -24.30 -20.41 -25.90
N GLY A 769 -24.72 -21.42 -26.67
CA GLY A 769 -24.30 -22.80 -26.41
C GLY A 769 -24.88 -23.44 -25.15
N GLY A 770 -25.86 -22.80 -24.48
CA GLY A 770 -26.43 -23.23 -23.20
C GLY A 770 -27.30 -24.50 -23.26
N PRO A 771 -28.27 -24.68 -22.34
CA PRO A 771 -29.08 -25.88 -22.30
C PRO A 771 -29.97 -26.06 -23.54
N GLY A 772 -30.12 -27.31 -23.97
CA GLY A 772 -31.07 -27.67 -25.02
C GLY A 772 -32.53 -27.49 -24.60
N GLY A 773 -33.41 -27.28 -25.57
CA GLY A 773 -34.82 -27.00 -25.33
C GLY A 773 -35.54 -28.21 -24.71
N ASN A 774 -36.26 -27.98 -23.60
CA ASN A 774 -37.07 -29.01 -22.96
C ASN A 774 -38.28 -29.43 -23.82
N ALA A 775 -38.56 -30.72 -23.83
CA ALA A 775 -39.70 -31.27 -24.57
C ALA A 775 -41.04 -30.99 -23.87
N VAL A 776 -42.13 -31.03 -24.64
CA VAL A 776 -43.51 -30.97 -24.12
C VAL A 776 -44.37 -32.09 -24.71
N GLY A 777 -44.96 -32.88 -23.81
CA GLY A 777 -45.80 -34.02 -24.16
C GLY A 777 -47.15 -33.94 -23.45
N ARG A 778 -48.18 -34.57 -24.03
CA ARG A 778 -49.50 -34.66 -23.39
C ARG A 778 -50.02 -36.09 -23.40
N ARG A 779 -50.81 -36.45 -22.40
CA ARG A 779 -51.61 -37.68 -22.44
C ARG A 779 -53.09 -37.37 -22.69
N THR A 780 -53.71 -38.22 -23.51
CA THR A 780 -55.17 -38.34 -23.65
C THR A 780 -55.66 -39.64 -23.00
N SER A 781 -56.98 -39.86 -22.92
CA SER A 781 -57.56 -41.09 -22.37
C SER A 781 -57.07 -42.36 -23.08
N SER A 782 -56.72 -42.28 -24.36
CA SER A 782 -56.34 -43.43 -25.21
C SER A 782 -54.89 -43.44 -25.70
N THR A 783 -54.15 -42.33 -25.60
CA THR A 783 -52.84 -42.19 -26.27
C THR A 783 -51.86 -41.35 -25.45
N MET A 784 -50.61 -41.82 -25.36
CA MET A 784 -49.48 -41.11 -24.75
C MET A 784 -48.65 -40.42 -25.84
N TYR A 785 -48.59 -39.10 -25.80
CA TYR A 785 -47.76 -38.32 -26.71
C TYR A 785 -46.47 -37.95 -25.98
N VAL A 786 -45.35 -38.53 -26.43
CA VAL A 786 -44.02 -38.36 -25.83
C VAL A 786 -43.15 -37.49 -26.71
N SER A 787 -42.21 -36.78 -26.11
CA SER A 787 -41.23 -35.98 -26.86
C SER A 787 -39.88 -35.95 -26.15
N SER A 788 -38.80 -35.84 -26.92
CA SER A 788 -37.46 -35.62 -26.36
C SER A 788 -37.04 -34.16 -26.38
N GLY A 789 -36.12 -33.82 -25.46
CA GLY A 789 -35.49 -32.50 -25.47
C GLY A 789 -34.50 -32.36 -26.62
N GLY A 790 -34.06 -31.14 -26.87
CA GLY A 790 -32.99 -30.85 -27.83
C GLY A 790 -31.60 -30.96 -27.21
N SER A 791 -30.56 -31.08 -28.04
CA SER A 791 -29.16 -31.17 -27.57
C SER A 791 -28.60 -29.80 -27.15
N GLY A 792 -27.66 -29.79 -26.21
CA GLY A 792 -27.03 -28.56 -25.71
C GLY A 792 -26.17 -28.82 -24.47
N ASN A 793 -25.77 -27.77 -23.76
CA ASN A 793 -24.99 -27.84 -22.53
C ASN A 793 -25.83 -27.53 -21.26
N PRO A 794 -26.47 -28.52 -20.61
CA PRO A 794 -26.67 -29.92 -21.04
C PRO A 794 -27.87 -30.07 -21.99
N GLY A 795 -28.13 -31.30 -22.44
CA GLY A 795 -29.30 -31.66 -23.23
C GLY A 795 -30.62 -31.38 -22.47
N GLY A 796 -31.64 -30.98 -23.23
CA GLY A 796 -32.98 -30.71 -22.73
C GLY A 796 -33.67 -31.99 -22.24
N ARG A 797 -34.49 -31.87 -21.20
CA ARG A 797 -35.21 -33.01 -20.63
C ARG A 797 -36.40 -33.44 -21.47
N ASP A 798 -36.67 -34.74 -21.46
CA ASP A 798 -37.79 -35.38 -22.14
C ASP A 798 -39.14 -35.09 -21.46
N ALA A 799 -40.22 -35.29 -22.21
CA ALA A 799 -41.59 -35.29 -21.73
C ALA A 799 -42.24 -36.67 -21.92
N ARG A 800 -42.44 -37.38 -20.80
CA ARG A 800 -43.01 -38.74 -20.73
C ARG A 800 -44.23 -38.77 -19.78
N PRO A 801 -45.44 -38.49 -20.27
CA PRO A 801 -46.66 -38.52 -19.45
C PRO A 801 -46.95 -39.92 -18.84
N THR A 802 -47.46 -39.97 -17.61
CA THR A 802 -47.72 -41.23 -16.85
C THR A 802 -49.14 -41.79 -17.05
N ALA A 803 -49.33 -43.08 -16.72
CA ALA A 803 -50.59 -43.74 -16.29
C ALA A 803 -51.82 -42.86 -15.94
N GLY A 804 -52.88 -42.74 -16.76
CA GLY A 804 -54.22 -42.34 -16.29
C GLY A 804 -54.64 -40.85 -16.23
N ALA A 805 -53.82 -39.87 -16.63
CA ALA A 805 -54.20 -38.44 -16.54
C ALA A 805 -54.26 -37.72 -17.89
N ASN A 806 -55.33 -36.94 -18.17
CA ASN A 806 -55.40 -36.02 -19.31
C ASN A 806 -54.60 -34.74 -19.01
N LYS A 807 -53.26 -34.84 -19.06
CA LYS A 807 -52.34 -33.82 -18.54
C LYS A 807 -51.16 -33.55 -19.50
N THR A 808 -50.79 -32.28 -19.63
CA THR A 808 -49.55 -31.83 -20.28
C THR A 808 -48.39 -31.89 -19.29
N VAL A 809 -47.24 -32.40 -19.73
CA VAL A 809 -46.01 -32.45 -18.95
C VAL A 809 -44.86 -31.83 -19.75
N THR A 810 -43.93 -31.23 -19.04
CA THR A 810 -42.71 -30.61 -19.58
C THR A 810 -41.54 -31.12 -18.75
N ALA A 811 -40.46 -31.54 -19.40
CA ALA A 811 -39.19 -31.86 -18.73
C ALA A 811 -39.30 -32.83 -17.53
N ASN A 812 -40.16 -33.85 -17.61
CA ASN A 812 -40.45 -34.75 -16.47
C ASN A 812 -39.69 -36.08 -16.52
N ALA A 813 -38.77 -36.25 -17.46
CA ALA A 813 -37.92 -37.42 -17.59
C ALA A 813 -36.47 -37.02 -17.93
N PRO A 814 -35.48 -37.91 -17.70
CA PRO A 814 -34.10 -37.68 -18.13
C PRO A 814 -34.00 -37.36 -19.62
N SER A 815 -33.02 -36.53 -19.99
CA SER A 815 -32.74 -36.21 -21.39
C SER A 815 -32.40 -37.49 -22.17
N SER A 816 -33.00 -37.65 -23.36
CA SER A 816 -32.44 -38.54 -24.38
C SER A 816 -31.56 -37.82 -25.39
N ALA A 817 -31.44 -36.49 -25.31
CA ALA A 817 -30.48 -35.74 -26.12
C ALA A 817 -29.09 -35.78 -25.47
N ASP A 818 -28.07 -35.88 -26.32
CA ASP A 818 -26.67 -35.83 -25.90
C ASP A 818 -26.30 -34.43 -25.38
N ASP A 819 -25.39 -34.41 -24.42
CA ASP A 819 -24.80 -33.18 -23.90
C ASP A 819 -23.73 -32.65 -24.86
N GLY A 820 -23.59 -31.32 -24.91
CA GLY A 820 -22.58 -30.63 -25.69
C GLY A 820 -23.07 -29.92 -26.94
N THR A 821 -22.17 -29.12 -27.48
CA THR A 821 -22.25 -28.46 -28.79
C THR A 821 -20.86 -28.51 -29.43
N GLY A 822 -20.72 -28.34 -30.74
CA GLY A 822 -19.37 -28.27 -31.33
C GLY A 822 -18.65 -26.99 -30.90
N GLY A 823 -17.36 -27.06 -30.61
CA GLY A 823 -16.56 -25.92 -30.11
C GLY A 823 -15.63 -25.26 -31.14
N LEU A 824 -14.90 -24.24 -30.70
CA LEU A 824 -13.86 -23.59 -31.51
C LEU A 824 -12.54 -24.38 -31.41
N LEU A 825 -12.01 -24.83 -32.55
CA LEU A 825 -10.70 -25.44 -32.69
C LEU A 825 -9.84 -24.64 -33.67
N VAL A 826 -8.66 -24.23 -33.22
CA VAL A 826 -7.65 -23.55 -34.04
C VAL A 826 -6.36 -24.36 -33.98
N ILE A 827 -5.74 -24.62 -35.14
CA ILE A 827 -4.46 -25.30 -35.24
C ILE A 827 -3.53 -24.44 -36.08
N TYR A 828 -2.33 -24.19 -35.56
CA TYR A 828 -1.26 -23.52 -36.27
C TYR A 828 0.00 -24.40 -36.24
N SER A 829 0.67 -24.57 -37.38
CA SER A 829 1.97 -25.28 -37.45
C SER A 829 2.78 -24.87 -38.67
N LYS A 830 4.11 -25.01 -38.68
CA LYS A 830 4.88 -24.76 -39.92
C LYS A 830 4.55 -25.80 -40.99
N ASN A 831 4.52 -27.08 -40.60
CA ASN A 831 4.12 -28.19 -41.46
C ASN A 831 2.98 -28.97 -40.81
N ILE A 832 2.01 -29.44 -41.59
CA ILE A 832 0.90 -30.27 -41.10
C ILE A 832 0.75 -31.51 -41.98
N TYR A 833 0.85 -32.68 -41.37
CA TYR A 833 0.54 -33.98 -41.97
C TYR A 833 -0.62 -34.61 -41.19
N ASN A 834 -1.84 -34.50 -41.73
CA ASN A 834 -3.03 -35.08 -41.13
C ASN A 834 -3.39 -36.43 -41.77
N ASN A 835 -3.12 -37.52 -41.08
CA ASN A 835 -3.52 -38.88 -41.45
C ASN A 835 -4.68 -39.42 -40.59
N GLY A 836 -4.99 -38.73 -39.49
CA GLY A 836 -6.02 -39.09 -38.53
C GLY A 836 -7.31 -38.28 -38.66
N VAL A 837 -7.89 -37.89 -37.52
CA VAL A 837 -9.14 -37.14 -37.44
C VAL A 837 -8.91 -35.79 -36.75
N ILE A 838 -9.47 -34.73 -37.32
CA ILE A 838 -9.60 -33.41 -36.67
C ILE A 838 -11.08 -33.06 -36.67
N GLU A 839 -11.69 -32.88 -35.51
CA GLU A 839 -13.13 -32.72 -35.43
C GLU A 839 -13.64 -31.73 -34.38
N SER A 840 -14.78 -31.12 -34.68
CA SER A 840 -15.53 -30.30 -33.73
C SER A 840 -17.04 -30.48 -33.97
N ARG A 841 -17.55 -31.68 -33.65
CA ARG A 841 -18.92 -32.05 -34.00
C ARG A 841 -19.94 -31.62 -32.94
N GLY A 842 -21.16 -31.36 -33.39
CA GLY A 842 -22.33 -31.15 -32.53
C GLY A 842 -22.88 -32.46 -31.96
N SER A 843 -23.72 -32.32 -30.94
CA SER A 843 -24.36 -33.41 -30.21
C SER A 843 -25.74 -33.74 -30.78
N SER A 844 -26.10 -35.02 -30.73
CA SER A 844 -27.31 -35.54 -31.37
C SER A 844 -28.48 -35.61 -30.39
N SER A 845 -29.69 -35.34 -30.90
CA SER A 845 -30.92 -35.54 -30.15
C SER A 845 -31.44 -36.94 -30.42
N HIS A 846 -31.72 -37.73 -29.38
CA HIS A 846 -32.25 -39.08 -29.58
C HIS A 846 -33.72 -39.22 -29.18
N PHE A 847 -34.26 -40.38 -29.51
CA PHE A 847 -35.60 -40.80 -29.14
C PHE A 847 -35.67 -41.28 -27.67
N PRO A 848 -36.77 -41.01 -26.95
CA PRO A 848 -37.01 -41.58 -25.62
C PRO A 848 -37.20 -43.11 -25.69
N VAL A 849 -36.16 -43.87 -25.33
CA VAL A 849 -36.14 -45.35 -25.40
C VAL A 849 -37.36 -45.98 -24.67
N GLY A 850 -38.06 -46.93 -25.31
CA GLY A 850 -39.10 -47.76 -24.67
C GLY A 850 -40.58 -47.44 -24.98
N TYR A 851 -40.89 -46.57 -25.95
CA TYR A 851 -42.28 -46.17 -26.28
C TYR A 851 -42.64 -46.39 -27.77
N ASN A 852 -43.93 -46.49 -28.08
CA ASN A 852 -44.43 -46.71 -29.44
C ASN A 852 -44.17 -45.48 -30.34
N THR A 853 -43.54 -45.69 -31.50
CA THR A 853 -43.01 -44.62 -32.37
C THR A 853 -44.08 -43.81 -33.07
N GLY A 854 -45.30 -44.33 -33.25
CA GLY A 854 -46.33 -43.70 -34.08
C GLY A 854 -46.87 -42.35 -33.59
N VAL A 855 -46.56 -41.94 -32.35
CA VAL A 855 -47.03 -40.68 -31.74
C VAL A 855 -45.96 -39.86 -30.97
N ALA A 856 -44.67 -40.06 -31.30
CA ALA A 856 -43.55 -39.35 -30.68
C ALA A 856 -42.86 -38.30 -31.60
N ALA A 857 -42.36 -37.22 -30.99
CA ALA A 857 -41.58 -36.17 -31.66
C ALA A 857 -40.18 -36.06 -31.02
N SER A 858 -39.11 -35.97 -31.81
CA SER A 858 -37.78 -35.70 -31.26
C SER A 858 -37.47 -34.20 -31.14
N GLY A 859 -36.60 -33.85 -30.20
CA GLY A 859 -35.96 -32.55 -30.17
C GLY A 859 -35.00 -32.35 -31.34
N GLY A 860 -34.51 -31.13 -31.51
CA GLY A 860 -33.47 -30.79 -32.48
C GLY A 860 -32.07 -31.08 -31.95
N SER A 861 -31.14 -31.33 -32.85
CA SER A 861 -29.72 -31.54 -32.52
C SER A 861 -28.94 -30.23 -32.47
N SER A 862 -27.74 -30.23 -31.86
CA SER A 862 -26.92 -29.02 -31.78
C SER A 862 -26.13 -28.78 -33.07
N GLY A 863 -25.79 -27.53 -33.33
CA GLY A 863 -24.88 -27.15 -34.41
C GLY A 863 -23.45 -27.67 -34.18
N GLY A 864 -22.71 -27.78 -35.29
CA GLY A 864 -21.29 -28.10 -35.31
C GLY A 864 -20.42 -26.91 -34.91
N GLY A 865 -19.17 -27.18 -34.55
CA GLY A 865 -18.20 -26.18 -34.10
C GLY A 865 -17.48 -25.51 -35.27
N SER A 866 -16.31 -24.93 -35.04
CA SER A 866 -15.48 -24.39 -36.12
C SER A 866 -14.07 -24.95 -36.04
N VAL A 867 -13.54 -25.37 -37.17
CA VAL A 867 -12.17 -25.89 -37.28
C VAL A 867 -11.38 -24.96 -38.20
N ASN A 868 -10.34 -24.34 -37.67
CA ASN A 868 -9.51 -23.37 -38.38
C ASN A 868 -8.05 -23.82 -38.37
N ILE A 869 -7.47 -24.08 -39.54
CA ILE A 869 -6.11 -24.61 -39.68
C ILE A 869 -5.25 -23.63 -40.47
N PHE A 870 -4.12 -23.26 -39.87
CA PHE A 870 -3.14 -22.32 -40.39
C PHE A 870 -1.79 -23.02 -40.53
N TYR A 871 -1.15 -22.89 -41.68
CA TYR A 871 0.20 -23.40 -41.88
C TYR A 871 1.10 -22.46 -42.66
N ILE A 872 2.42 -22.69 -42.69
CA ILE A 872 3.36 -21.82 -43.42
C ILE A 872 3.96 -22.54 -44.64
N ASN A 873 4.44 -23.77 -44.46
CA ASN A 873 5.25 -24.47 -45.45
C ASN A 873 4.44 -25.55 -46.18
N ASN A 874 4.22 -26.70 -45.54
CA ASN A 874 3.59 -27.86 -46.16
C ASN A 874 2.30 -28.25 -45.43
N TYR A 875 1.28 -28.61 -46.21
CA TYR A 875 0.04 -29.19 -45.72
C TYR A 875 -0.32 -30.42 -46.55
N GLU A 876 -0.44 -31.56 -45.89
CA GLU A 876 -0.94 -32.80 -46.47
C GLU A 876 -2.05 -33.37 -45.61
N ASN A 877 -3.16 -33.77 -46.23
CA ASN A 877 -4.29 -34.38 -45.55
C ASN A 877 -4.69 -35.68 -46.26
N SER A 878 -4.43 -36.81 -45.60
CA SER A 878 -4.95 -38.13 -45.97
C SER A 878 -6.05 -38.62 -45.01
N GLY A 879 -6.30 -37.87 -43.93
CA GLY A 879 -7.31 -38.13 -42.91
C GLY A 879 -8.64 -37.40 -43.11
N THR A 880 -9.40 -37.23 -42.03
CA THR A 880 -10.72 -36.56 -42.03
C THR A 880 -10.72 -35.28 -41.20
N ILE A 881 -11.35 -34.24 -41.70
CA ILE A 881 -11.58 -32.98 -40.98
C ILE A 881 -13.09 -32.68 -41.01
N THR A 882 -13.73 -32.50 -39.85
CA THR A 882 -15.18 -32.31 -39.80
C THR A 882 -15.65 -31.36 -38.69
N ALA A 883 -16.58 -30.48 -39.02
CA ALA A 883 -17.30 -29.63 -38.08
C ALA A 883 -18.82 -29.91 -38.16
N ALA A 884 -19.19 -31.18 -38.33
CA ALA A 884 -20.58 -31.56 -38.61
C ALA A 884 -21.53 -31.25 -37.44
N GLY A 885 -22.74 -30.83 -37.78
CA GLY A 885 -23.85 -30.71 -36.82
C GLY A 885 -24.31 -32.08 -36.31
N GLY A 886 -24.96 -32.07 -35.15
CA GLY A 886 -25.58 -33.27 -34.61
C GLY A 886 -26.74 -33.75 -35.49
N VAL A 887 -26.98 -35.05 -35.51
CA VAL A 887 -28.02 -35.66 -36.35
C VAL A 887 -29.19 -36.05 -35.48
N SER A 888 -30.42 -35.60 -35.79
CA SER A 888 -31.58 -35.98 -34.96
C SER A 888 -31.93 -37.46 -35.17
N GLY A 889 -32.28 -38.15 -34.09
CA GLY A 889 -32.55 -39.59 -34.08
C GLY A 889 -33.84 -39.98 -34.81
N PRO A 890 -34.02 -41.27 -35.16
CA PRO A 890 -35.20 -41.74 -35.86
C PRO A 890 -36.47 -41.63 -34.99
N CYS A 891 -37.51 -40.98 -35.51
CA CYS A 891 -38.82 -40.82 -34.86
C CYS A 891 -39.94 -40.69 -35.91
N ALA A 892 -41.22 -40.72 -35.51
CA ALA A 892 -42.33 -40.51 -36.45
C ALA A 892 -42.35 -39.09 -37.03
N VAL A 893 -41.91 -38.10 -36.25
CA VAL A 893 -41.46 -36.80 -36.75
C VAL A 893 -40.11 -36.48 -36.12
N LYS A 894 -39.11 -36.28 -36.97
CA LYS A 894 -37.72 -36.07 -36.58
C LYS A 894 -37.44 -34.58 -36.41
N GLY A 895 -36.72 -34.19 -35.37
CA GLY A 895 -36.26 -32.82 -35.16
C GLY A 895 -35.25 -32.40 -36.22
N GLY A 896 -34.94 -31.11 -36.27
CA GLY A 896 -33.91 -30.60 -37.16
C GLY A 896 -32.55 -31.17 -36.78
N ASN A 897 -31.74 -31.50 -37.78
CA ASN A 897 -30.30 -31.66 -37.57
C ASN A 897 -29.69 -30.30 -37.20
N GLY A 898 -28.56 -30.31 -36.50
CA GLY A 898 -27.75 -29.10 -36.39
C GLY A 898 -27.18 -28.72 -37.75
N GLY A 899 -26.96 -27.43 -37.97
CA GLY A 899 -26.15 -26.97 -39.08
C GLY A 899 -24.70 -27.37 -38.88
N ASP A 900 -24.03 -27.71 -39.98
CA ASP A 900 -22.58 -27.91 -39.97
C ASP A 900 -21.89 -26.58 -39.72
N GLY A 901 -20.89 -26.54 -38.87
CA GLY A 901 -20.04 -25.36 -38.79
C GLY A 901 -18.95 -25.40 -39.87
N SER A 902 -18.09 -24.39 -39.86
CA SER A 902 -17.08 -24.23 -40.90
C SER A 902 -15.82 -25.05 -40.65
N VAL A 903 -15.23 -25.56 -41.73
CA VAL A 903 -13.83 -25.97 -41.77
C VAL A 903 -13.10 -24.95 -42.66
N THR A 904 -12.04 -24.33 -42.15
CA THR A 904 -11.24 -23.36 -42.88
C THR A 904 -9.78 -23.73 -42.79
N ILE A 905 -9.12 -23.84 -43.93
CA ILE A 905 -7.71 -24.20 -44.05
C ILE A 905 -7.05 -23.13 -44.91
N GLY A 906 -5.91 -22.62 -44.50
CA GLY A 906 -5.15 -21.66 -45.27
C GLY A 906 -3.69 -21.60 -44.85
N TYR A 907 -2.87 -21.02 -45.71
CA TYR A 907 -1.46 -20.80 -45.43
C TYR A 907 -1.17 -19.33 -45.15
N ILE A 908 -0.17 -19.07 -44.34
CA ILE A 908 0.33 -17.73 -44.02
C ILE A 908 1.56 -17.47 -44.88
N SER A 909 1.48 -16.48 -45.78
CA SER A 909 2.57 -16.03 -46.63
C SER A 909 3.08 -14.68 -46.17
N GLY A 910 4.27 -14.64 -45.57
CA GLY A 910 4.76 -13.43 -44.93
C GLY A 910 3.86 -13.03 -43.76
N LYS A 911 3.08 -11.95 -43.91
CA LYS A 911 2.08 -11.49 -42.94
C LYS A 911 0.63 -11.77 -43.38
N ASP A 912 0.39 -12.27 -44.58
CA ASP A 912 -0.97 -12.39 -45.12
C ASP A 912 -1.48 -13.83 -45.05
N PHE A 913 -2.75 -13.99 -44.67
CA PHE A 913 -3.47 -15.25 -44.75
C PHE A 913 -4.03 -15.49 -46.16
N ILE A 914 -3.85 -16.70 -46.68
CA ILE A 914 -4.35 -17.12 -47.99
C ILE A 914 -5.13 -18.44 -47.82
N PRO A 915 -6.46 -18.45 -48.03
CA PRO A 915 -7.28 -19.66 -47.90
C PRO A 915 -6.95 -20.70 -48.99
N LEU A 916 -7.08 -21.99 -48.66
CA LEU A 916 -7.25 -23.03 -49.67
C LEU A 916 -8.72 -23.16 -50.05
N ASP A 917 -8.99 -23.26 -51.35
CA ASP A 917 -10.31 -23.54 -51.92
C ASP A 917 -10.92 -24.85 -51.42
#